data_AF-A0A4W4EBT1-F1
#
_entry.id   AF-A0A4W4EBT1-F1
#
_cell.length_a   1.000
_cell.length_b   1.000
_cell.length_c   1.000
_cell.angle_alpha   90.00
_cell.angle_beta   90.00
_cell.angle_gamma   90.00
#
_symmetry.space_group_name_H-M   'P 1'
#
loop_
_entity.id
_entity.type
_entity.pdbx_description
1 polymer ?
#
loop_
_entity_poly.entity_id
_entity_poly.type
_entity_poly.pdbx_seq_one_letter_code
_entity_poly.pdbx_strand_id
1 'polypeptide(L)'
;ASYEYPNLPITKNRQELISLIENNSVVIIRGATGSGKTTQLPQFILDYYTEKGTPCNLVVTQPRKIGASSIARWVARERKCTLGSLVGYQVGLEKMATEHTRLIYMTTGVLLQKLVAAKSLTEFSHIFIDEVHERTEELDFLLLVVKKLLNSNSRYVKVILMSATINCAEFAEYFGTPVRSQINPAYVFEVEGAPYTIEEFYLDDIKSILPFKMDGPHPDDPCISMEMYNMAVSLIQSFDDLEAREQSQSEQNGQTTLPGRGSVLVFLPGLDEIQYMQEALAKLVRKRLQVYPLHSTVTLEEQNGVFLVPLPGYRKVILSTNIAESSVTVPDVKYVIDFCLARHLVCDKETNYQCLRLTWASKTNCNQRKGRAGRVSKGFCYHFHWPLPRHCLQHSGILLKVKLLDMGDPRSLLSTALTPPNLRDIERTILQLKEMGALSVHSSIRKHFDGELTFLGRVLAHLPVDLFLGKMIVLGHVFGCLEESLIIAASLSLKSFFAMPSLQQLAGYRSKLAFAHGVPSDSVAFVNAFKVGELSEGNGATCSDELEWGKENCIQIKRIREVAELFVDLKVRVSQFNMHVSDSSHPLDYAGIHSQRFILQVVIAGAFYPNYFLQGAIDEEQASKELSGNDPRTTVMVRNLPPFAFLYYKQLQSLFRQCGQVKFISFEGSRAYVEFYRSSLQDSGVLPEVSLSLRLSQQKQRLNLHVHTTNEVEALAGCRTVSHLQYARVNVDFQSQTVYPVGVLSSTIDPERLPSTRVFVVNITEVVEVGHFWGFQADEASLEKQGRLTAAINMLELRPLSVSLYPNLLCLAPFSDTQTDTGSYYRAKVLHVQGSNVEVFFLDFGNTSKVPCNSLRELPADLLGAPFQAQEFVLAGLAPSAQSMITGVQWSSRARNRFITLVNGRSLIVSLYSILHGVMRVHLHVSMETGDVDVANLLVQEGYARLVPESFESQQSHEVLMGLYKDLKEGTFTPSSSSSSWNTRKEEEKQLINSLLLSFSKASHSAPKCRVSVHGPFSPHKVTFHCMSGVMQYRSVIIDRDSINSVLVNDNPQDSHERLLVAGSVSLNASGTCIMLKETTLMPHIHGLPSLITMLFTPVMELRTDQERTCFTGALCGLGTNSNSQEAMLPDHDIETTFDVKVDVEDISEINGLRGAVNRLVCEGPNGLLHLGPDRISALQEDARDRLLRLFCKMPSREDCTPVYYDMPKKWNQVDPSQQMEVVQNDGRAKAVLFQLHPVTLLNM
;
A
#
# COMPACT_ATOMS: atom_id res chain seq x y z
N ALA A 1 -18.70 35.70 40.31
CA ALA A 1 -17.81 36.82 39.90
C ALA A 1 -18.20 37.19 38.48
N SER A 2 -18.51 38.46 38.19
CA SER A 2 -18.82 38.91 36.83
C SER A 2 -17.57 38.80 35.97
N TYR A 3 -17.61 37.95 34.95
CA TYR A 3 -16.53 37.82 33.98
C TYR A 3 -16.48 39.07 33.11
N GLU A 4 -15.30 39.67 32.97
CA GLU A 4 -15.07 40.87 32.18
C GLU A 4 -14.61 40.49 30.77
N TYR A 5 -15.35 40.91 29.75
CA TYR A 5 -15.06 40.53 28.37
C TYR A 5 -13.85 41.29 27.81
N PRO A 6 -13.01 40.64 26.99
CA PRO A 6 -11.92 41.33 26.30
C PRO A 6 -12.46 42.40 25.34
N ASN A 7 -11.68 43.47 25.17
CA ASN A 7 -11.97 44.54 24.21
C ASN A 7 -11.72 44.07 22.78
N LEU A 8 -12.63 43.25 22.27
CA LEU A 8 -12.66 42.78 20.90
C LEU A 8 -13.75 43.51 20.12
N PRO A 9 -13.64 43.59 18.78
CA PRO A 9 -14.58 44.37 18.00
C PRO A 9 -16.05 43.92 18.15
N ILE A 10 -16.31 42.61 18.31
CA ILE A 10 -17.67 42.08 18.56
C ILE A 10 -18.26 42.49 19.92
N THR A 11 -17.41 42.82 20.91
CA THR A 11 -17.85 43.14 22.28
C THR A 11 -18.68 44.43 22.31
N LYS A 12 -18.42 45.37 21.39
CA LYS A 12 -19.14 46.65 21.28
C LYS A 12 -20.63 46.48 20.99
N ASN A 13 -21.01 45.42 20.27
CA ASN A 13 -22.38 45.16 19.84
C ASN A 13 -23.09 44.06 20.65
N ARG A 14 -22.60 43.73 21.86
CA ARG A 14 -23.10 42.61 22.67
C ARG A 14 -24.63 42.63 22.87
N GLN A 15 -25.19 43.75 23.32
CA GLN A 15 -26.63 43.85 23.62
C GLN A 15 -27.49 43.77 22.36
N GLU A 16 -27.05 44.40 21.28
CA GLU A 16 -27.70 44.35 19.97
C GLU A 16 -27.73 42.92 19.43
N LEU A 17 -26.59 42.21 19.46
CA LEU A 17 -26.47 40.82 19.02
C LEU A 17 -27.38 39.87 19.81
N ILE A 18 -27.45 40.01 21.13
CA ILE A 18 -28.36 39.22 21.98
C ILE A 18 -29.82 39.46 21.57
N SER A 19 -30.23 40.73 21.45
CA SER A 19 -31.59 41.08 21.02
C SER A 19 -31.92 40.51 19.63
N LEU A 20 -30.96 40.54 18.71
CA LEU A 20 -31.13 40.03 17.36
C LEU A 20 -31.34 38.51 17.33
N ILE A 21 -30.57 37.76 18.11
CA ILE A 21 -30.68 36.30 18.22
C ILE A 21 -31.98 35.89 18.93
N GLU A 22 -32.42 36.63 19.95
CA GLU A 22 -33.70 36.36 20.63
C GLU A 22 -34.89 36.52 19.67
N ASN A 23 -34.86 37.53 18.79
CA ASN A 23 -35.99 37.87 17.93
C ASN A 23 -36.04 37.12 16.59
N ASN A 24 -34.96 36.45 16.20
CA ASN A 24 -34.88 35.73 14.92
C ASN A 24 -34.61 34.24 15.14
N SER A 25 -35.08 33.39 14.23
CA SER A 25 -34.74 31.95 14.24
C SER A 25 -33.34 31.70 13.69
N VAL A 26 -32.94 32.45 12.66
CA VAL A 26 -31.64 32.38 12.01
C VAL A 26 -31.02 33.77 11.94
N VAL A 27 -29.76 33.89 12.35
CA VAL A 27 -28.96 35.13 12.23
C VAL A 27 -27.59 34.81 11.62
N ILE A 28 -27.11 35.67 10.73
CA ILE A 28 -25.80 35.55 10.09
C ILE A 28 -24.89 36.64 10.64
N ILE A 29 -23.74 36.25 11.19
CA ILE A 29 -22.73 37.16 11.75
C ILE A 29 -21.53 37.20 10.82
N ARG A 30 -21.33 38.35 10.17
CA ARG A 30 -20.20 38.63 9.31
C ARG A 30 -19.15 39.42 10.07
N GLY A 31 -17.89 39.00 10.01
CA GLY A 31 -16.79 39.79 10.56
C GLY A 31 -15.43 39.18 10.26
N ALA A 32 -14.39 40.00 10.17
CA ALA A 32 -13.04 39.54 9.83
C ALA A 32 -12.47 38.52 10.87
N THR A 33 -11.45 37.77 10.48
CA THR A 33 -10.67 36.96 11.43
C THR A 33 -10.10 37.84 12.54
N GLY A 34 -10.23 37.42 13.80
CA GLY A 34 -9.81 38.21 14.97
C GLY A 34 -10.90 39.10 15.57
N SER A 35 -12.09 39.18 14.95
CA SER A 35 -13.19 40.01 15.49
C SER A 35 -13.83 39.47 16.79
N GLY A 36 -13.56 38.22 17.16
CA GLY A 36 -14.08 37.58 18.38
C GLY A 36 -15.37 36.77 18.22
N LYS A 37 -15.90 36.59 17.00
CA LYS A 37 -17.15 35.82 16.71
C LYS A 37 -17.19 34.46 17.40
N THR A 38 -16.20 33.63 17.12
CA THR A 38 -16.14 32.24 17.57
C THR A 38 -15.99 32.09 19.07
N THR A 39 -15.26 33.00 19.73
CA THR A 39 -14.93 32.89 21.16
C THR A 39 -15.92 33.63 22.05
N GLN A 40 -16.38 34.83 21.67
CA GLN A 40 -17.14 35.70 22.55
C GLN A 40 -18.66 35.57 22.38
N LEU A 41 -19.15 35.41 21.15
CA LEU A 41 -20.60 35.37 20.90
C LEU A 41 -21.33 34.23 21.66
N PRO A 42 -20.82 32.98 21.68
CA PRO A 42 -21.44 31.92 22.46
C PRO A 42 -21.45 32.22 23.96
N GLN A 43 -20.43 32.91 24.47
CA GLN A 43 -20.34 33.32 25.87
C GLN A 43 -21.38 34.39 26.22
N PHE A 44 -21.64 35.35 25.32
CA PHE A 44 -22.68 36.36 25.51
C PHE A 44 -24.06 35.74 25.72
N ILE A 45 -24.39 34.74 24.89
CA ILE A 45 -25.66 34.00 24.98
C ILE A 45 -25.71 33.14 26.24
N LEU A 46 -24.64 32.42 26.55
CA LEU A 46 -24.56 31.59 27.77
C LEU A 46 -24.82 32.42 29.03
N ASP A 47 -24.20 33.59 29.14
CA ASP A 47 -24.33 34.46 30.31
C ASP A 47 -25.72 35.08 30.38
N TYR A 48 -26.28 35.54 29.26
CA TYR A 48 -27.63 36.09 29.20
C TYR A 48 -28.70 35.10 29.69
N TYR A 49 -28.62 33.84 29.25
CA TYR A 49 -29.56 32.80 29.69
C TYR A 49 -29.32 32.36 31.14
N THR A 50 -28.06 32.37 31.58
CA THR A 50 -27.70 32.12 32.99
C THR A 50 -28.27 33.22 33.91
N GLU A 51 -28.14 34.49 33.52
CA GLU A 51 -28.71 35.64 34.24
C GLU A 51 -30.25 35.60 34.28
N LYS A 52 -30.89 35.12 33.21
CA LYS A 52 -32.35 34.89 33.15
C LYS A 52 -32.83 33.64 33.91
N GLY A 53 -31.93 32.78 34.39
CA GLY A 53 -32.29 31.50 35.00
C GLY A 53 -32.97 30.50 34.06
N THR A 54 -32.79 30.65 32.74
CA THR A 54 -33.39 29.77 31.73
C THR A 54 -32.34 28.77 31.23
N PRO A 55 -32.65 27.45 31.17
CA PRO A 55 -31.68 26.45 30.72
C PRO A 55 -31.29 26.71 29.26
N CYS A 56 -29.98 26.70 28.98
CA CYS A 56 -29.44 26.81 27.63
C CYS A 56 -28.37 25.74 27.39
N ASN A 57 -28.33 25.20 26.16
CA ASN A 57 -27.31 24.26 25.72
C ASN A 57 -26.83 24.69 24.34
N LEU A 58 -25.55 25.01 24.22
CA LEU A 58 -24.95 25.66 23.07
C LEU A 58 -23.94 24.73 22.42
N VAL A 59 -24.04 24.59 21.09
CA VAL A 59 -23.04 23.92 20.28
C VAL A 59 -22.41 24.87 19.28
N VAL A 60 -21.09 24.84 19.15
CA VAL A 60 -20.35 25.59 18.13
C VAL A 60 -19.59 24.61 17.25
N THR A 61 -19.90 24.60 15.95
CA THR A 61 -19.15 23.78 15.00
C THR A 61 -17.86 24.45 14.60
N GLN A 62 -16.84 23.64 14.34
CA GLN A 62 -15.59 24.04 13.68
C GLN A 62 -15.30 23.05 12.56
N PRO A 63 -14.74 23.51 11.42
CA PRO A 63 -14.42 22.61 10.32
C PRO A 63 -13.30 21.61 10.64
N ARG A 64 -12.44 21.91 11.64
CA ARG A 64 -11.20 21.15 11.92
C ARG A 64 -11.07 20.76 13.39
N LYS A 65 -10.54 19.56 13.67
CA LYS A 65 -10.36 19.02 15.04
C LYS A 65 -9.52 19.94 15.94
N ILE A 66 -8.40 20.43 15.41
CA ILE A 66 -7.51 21.34 16.16
C ILE A 66 -8.27 22.60 16.57
N GLY A 67 -9.04 23.21 15.66
CA GLY A 67 -9.84 24.40 15.92
C GLY A 67 -10.80 24.22 17.10
N ALA A 68 -11.66 23.19 17.07
CA ALA A 68 -12.61 22.93 18.16
C ALA A 68 -11.90 22.72 19.51
N SER A 69 -10.84 21.91 19.55
CA SER A 69 -10.12 21.62 20.81
C SER A 69 -9.35 22.83 21.34
N SER A 70 -8.69 23.61 20.48
CA SER A 70 -7.92 24.79 20.89
C SER A 70 -8.82 25.92 21.37
N ILE A 71 -9.95 26.14 20.69
CA ILE A 71 -10.91 27.17 21.08
C ILE A 71 -11.57 26.82 22.42
N ALA A 72 -11.99 25.57 22.61
CA ALA A 72 -12.56 25.13 23.88
C ALA A 72 -11.57 25.29 25.05
N ARG A 73 -10.30 24.91 24.86
CA ARG A 73 -9.23 25.14 25.86
C ARG A 73 -9.02 26.62 26.14
N TRP A 74 -9.03 27.45 25.11
CA TRP A 74 -8.88 28.89 25.25
C TRP A 74 -10.03 29.49 26.07
N VAL A 75 -11.28 29.22 25.69
CA VAL A 75 -12.47 29.76 26.38
C VAL A 75 -12.58 29.23 27.81
N ALA A 76 -12.21 27.97 28.06
CA ALA A 76 -12.15 27.42 29.42
C ALA A 76 -11.10 28.15 30.30
N ARG A 77 -9.92 28.44 29.74
CA ARG A 77 -8.89 29.25 30.42
C ARG A 77 -9.37 30.67 30.68
N GLU A 78 -10.00 31.30 29.68
CA GLU A 78 -10.55 32.64 29.77
C GLU A 78 -11.59 32.75 30.90
N ARG A 79 -12.44 31.73 31.03
CA ARG A 79 -13.45 31.60 32.10
C ARG A 79 -12.92 31.08 33.44
N LYS A 80 -11.63 30.72 33.52
CA LYS A 80 -11.03 30.07 34.69
C LYS A 80 -11.82 28.83 35.16
N CYS A 81 -12.36 28.05 34.21
CA CYS A 81 -13.07 26.80 34.50
C CYS A 81 -12.28 25.58 34.00
N THR A 82 -12.47 24.44 34.65
CA THR A 82 -11.88 23.17 34.20
C THR A 82 -12.50 22.77 32.86
N LEU A 83 -11.67 22.45 31.87
CA LEU A 83 -12.14 21.94 30.59
C LEU A 83 -12.98 20.68 30.78
N GLY A 84 -14.14 20.59 30.11
CA GLY A 84 -15.12 19.52 30.28
C GLY A 84 -16.16 19.77 31.37
N SER A 85 -16.02 20.83 32.18
CA SER A 85 -17.08 21.32 33.08
C SER A 85 -18.09 22.16 32.29
N LEU A 86 -18.15 23.48 32.49
CA LEU A 86 -19.06 24.40 31.77
C LEU A 86 -18.80 24.43 30.26
N VAL A 87 -17.50 24.42 29.88
CA VAL A 87 -17.02 24.49 28.49
C VAL A 87 -16.27 23.22 28.15
N GLY A 88 -16.58 22.61 27.01
CA GLY A 88 -15.98 21.35 26.55
C GLY A 88 -15.83 21.26 25.04
N TYR A 89 -15.30 20.12 24.56
CA TYR A 89 -15.29 19.82 23.13
C TYR A 89 -15.53 18.35 22.82
N GLN A 90 -15.90 18.08 21.56
CA GLN A 90 -15.97 16.73 21.00
C GLN A 90 -15.45 16.72 19.56
N VAL A 91 -14.37 15.97 19.29
CA VAL A 91 -13.74 15.89 17.96
C VAL A 91 -13.40 14.45 17.61
N GLY A 92 -14.04 13.90 16.57
CA GLY A 92 -13.94 12.46 16.30
C GLY A 92 -14.30 11.65 17.54
N LEU A 93 -13.31 10.90 18.06
CA LEU A 93 -13.43 10.04 19.25
C LEU A 93 -13.11 10.76 20.57
N GLU A 94 -12.38 11.88 20.50
CA GLU A 94 -11.95 12.61 21.68
C GLU A 94 -13.11 13.47 22.20
N LYS A 95 -13.59 13.17 23.41
CA LYS A 95 -14.67 13.91 24.08
C LYS A 95 -14.21 14.40 25.44
N MET A 96 -14.16 15.73 25.60
CA MET A 96 -13.90 16.42 26.86
C MET A 96 -15.15 17.21 27.25
N ALA A 97 -16.19 16.50 27.69
CA ALA A 97 -17.47 17.07 28.10
C ALA A 97 -18.18 16.15 29.10
N THR A 98 -18.96 16.75 30.00
CA THR A 98 -19.79 16.07 31.01
C THR A 98 -21.25 16.49 30.86
N GLU A 99 -22.16 15.93 31.66
CA GLU A 99 -23.57 16.36 31.70
C GLU A 99 -23.75 17.83 32.15
N HIS A 100 -22.72 18.40 32.79
CA HIS A 100 -22.69 19.80 33.20
C HIS A 100 -22.22 20.76 32.11
N THR A 101 -21.73 20.25 30.98
CA THR A 101 -21.29 21.08 29.85
C THR A 101 -22.48 21.75 29.19
N ARG A 102 -22.42 23.09 29.10
CA ARG A 102 -23.45 23.93 28.46
C ARG A 102 -22.96 24.62 27.20
N LEU A 103 -21.65 24.72 27.01
CA LEU A 103 -21.03 25.20 25.77
C LEU A 103 -20.04 24.15 25.26
N ILE A 104 -20.37 23.50 24.15
CA ILE A 104 -19.53 22.49 23.54
C ILE A 104 -19.07 22.91 22.14
N TYR A 105 -17.77 22.83 21.89
CA TYR A 105 -17.20 22.99 20.56
C TYR A 105 -17.02 21.62 19.90
N MET A 106 -17.46 21.43 18.67
CA MET A 106 -17.31 20.14 17.99
C MET A 106 -17.01 20.28 16.51
N THR A 107 -16.51 19.22 15.89
CA THR A 107 -16.36 19.21 14.43
C THR A 107 -17.72 19.11 13.73
N THR A 108 -17.84 19.71 12.55
CA THR A 108 -19.06 19.65 11.71
C THR A 108 -19.61 18.24 11.55
N GLY A 109 -18.75 17.26 11.23
CA GLY A 109 -19.15 15.85 11.10
C GLY A 109 -19.74 15.21 12.36
N VAL A 110 -19.26 15.61 13.56
CA VAL A 110 -19.79 15.09 14.84
C VAL A 110 -21.21 15.60 15.09
N LEU A 111 -21.45 16.89 14.86
CA LEU A 111 -22.80 17.46 14.99
C LEU A 111 -23.73 16.82 13.96
N LEU A 112 -23.31 16.73 12.70
CA LEU A 112 -24.10 16.14 11.64
C LEU A 112 -24.52 14.69 11.98
N GLN A 113 -23.60 13.87 12.48
CA GLN A 113 -23.91 12.50 12.89
C GLN A 113 -24.96 12.46 14.01
N LYS A 114 -24.83 13.32 15.02
CA LYS A 114 -25.82 13.44 16.12
C LYS A 114 -27.20 13.83 15.59
N LEU A 115 -27.27 14.81 14.69
CA LEU A 115 -28.55 15.30 14.16
C LEU A 115 -29.22 14.29 13.22
N VAL A 116 -28.45 13.56 12.40
CA VAL A 116 -28.98 12.49 11.54
C VAL A 116 -29.53 11.34 12.38
N ALA A 117 -28.83 10.96 13.45
CA ALA A 117 -29.28 9.91 14.36
C ALA A 117 -30.53 10.32 15.17
N ALA A 118 -30.52 11.52 15.76
CA ALA A 118 -31.63 12.01 16.58
C ALA A 118 -32.84 12.47 15.76
N LYS A 119 -32.66 12.81 14.48
CA LYS A 119 -33.67 13.43 13.59
C LYS A 119 -34.34 14.65 14.22
N SER A 120 -33.60 15.39 15.04
CA SER A 120 -34.07 16.57 15.79
C SER A 120 -32.89 17.48 16.15
N LEU A 121 -33.14 18.80 16.26
CA LEU A 121 -32.16 19.77 16.77
C LEU A 121 -32.27 20.00 18.29
N THR A 122 -33.28 19.41 18.95
CA THR A 122 -33.69 19.76 20.33
C THR A 122 -32.68 19.42 21.44
N GLU A 123 -31.60 18.68 21.13
CA GLU A 123 -30.47 18.52 22.07
C GLU A 123 -29.85 19.89 22.41
N PHE A 124 -29.90 20.85 21.49
CA PHE A 124 -29.30 22.17 21.63
C PHE A 124 -30.36 23.27 21.54
N SER A 125 -30.23 24.30 22.39
CA SER A 125 -31.06 25.50 22.27
C SER A 125 -30.51 26.48 21.23
N HIS A 126 -29.19 26.53 21.08
CA HIS A 126 -28.52 27.33 20.05
C HIS A 126 -27.45 26.51 19.32
N ILE A 127 -27.47 26.60 17.99
CA ILE A 127 -26.49 25.97 17.10
C ILE A 127 -25.73 27.07 16.37
N PHE A 128 -24.45 27.19 16.68
CA PHE A 128 -23.51 28.07 15.98
C PHE A 128 -22.79 27.27 14.92
N ILE A 129 -22.93 27.67 13.66
CA ILE A 129 -22.22 27.08 12.54
C ILE A 129 -21.13 28.06 12.12
N ASP A 130 -19.90 27.82 12.54
CA ASP A 130 -18.77 28.69 12.25
C ASP A 130 -18.12 28.38 10.90
N GLU A 131 -17.40 29.37 10.37
CA GLU A 131 -16.60 29.25 9.14
C GLU A 131 -17.43 28.80 7.92
N VAL A 132 -18.70 29.25 7.82
CA VAL A 132 -19.63 28.76 6.76
C VAL A 132 -19.15 28.99 5.33
N HIS A 133 -18.19 29.89 5.16
CA HIS A 133 -17.57 30.23 3.89
C HIS A 133 -16.54 29.20 3.40
N GLU A 134 -16.15 28.21 4.20
CA GLU A 134 -15.31 27.09 3.74
C GLU A 134 -16.08 26.15 2.79
N ARG A 135 -17.42 26.13 2.84
CA ARG A 135 -18.31 25.36 1.93
C ARG A 135 -17.89 23.88 1.76
N THR A 136 -17.51 23.21 2.86
CA THR A 136 -17.18 21.77 2.82
C THR A 136 -18.44 20.93 2.61
N GLU A 137 -18.30 19.72 2.05
CA GLU A 137 -19.41 18.78 1.81
C GLU A 137 -20.26 18.56 3.07
N GLU A 138 -19.60 18.22 4.19
CA GLU A 138 -20.29 17.97 5.46
C GLU A 138 -21.02 19.20 6.00
N LEU A 139 -20.45 20.40 5.78
CA LEU A 139 -21.04 21.66 6.22
C LEU A 139 -22.29 21.99 5.41
N ASP A 140 -22.22 21.87 4.08
CA ASP A 140 -23.37 22.10 3.21
C ASP A 140 -24.52 21.15 3.51
N PHE A 141 -24.19 19.88 3.78
CA PHE A 141 -25.19 18.92 4.19
C PHE A 141 -25.73 19.20 5.59
N LEU A 142 -24.89 19.63 6.54
CA LEU A 142 -25.35 20.10 7.86
C LEU A 142 -26.33 21.27 7.71
N LEU A 143 -26.06 22.26 6.85
CA LEU A 143 -26.95 23.39 6.60
C LEU A 143 -28.31 22.93 6.05
N LEU A 144 -28.32 21.94 5.14
CA LEU A 144 -29.54 21.32 4.64
C LEU A 144 -30.34 20.62 5.75
N VAL A 145 -29.67 19.77 6.55
CA VAL A 145 -30.30 19.05 7.66
C VAL A 145 -30.89 20.02 8.69
N VAL A 146 -30.11 21.03 9.09
CA VAL A 146 -30.56 22.07 10.03
C VAL A 146 -31.77 22.82 9.48
N LYS A 147 -31.75 23.27 8.21
CA LYS A 147 -32.90 23.96 7.59
C LYS A 147 -34.16 23.09 7.59
N LYS A 148 -34.04 21.81 7.23
CA LYS A 148 -35.18 20.88 7.18
C LYS A 148 -35.75 20.59 8.57
N LEU A 149 -34.89 20.32 9.56
CA LEU A 149 -35.33 20.06 10.93
C LEU A 149 -35.92 21.32 11.59
N LEU A 150 -35.33 22.49 11.36
CA LEU A 150 -35.83 23.78 11.85
C LEU A 150 -37.26 24.05 11.33
N ASN A 151 -37.53 23.76 10.05
CA ASN A 151 -38.85 23.97 9.45
C ASN A 151 -39.89 22.88 9.79
N SER A 152 -39.46 21.72 10.27
CA SER A 152 -40.33 20.58 10.58
C SER A 152 -40.64 20.48 12.08
N ASN A 153 -39.70 19.98 12.88
CA ASN A 153 -39.91 19.57 14.27
C ASN A 153 -39.14 20.41 15.32
N SER A 154 -38.24 21.31 14.89
CA SER A 154 -37.30 22.01 15.78
C SER A 154 -37.40 23.55 15.72
N ARG A 155 -38.62 24.10 15.54
CA ARG A 155 -38.88 25.53 15.24
C ARG A 155 -38.36 26.54 16.26
N TYR A 156 -38.11 26.14 17.51
CA TYR A 156 -37.67 27.01 18.59
C TYR A 156 -36.15 27.09 18.76
N VAL A 157 -35.38 26.25 18.05
CA VAL A 157 -33.92 26.26 18.11
C VAL A 157 -33.38 27.48 17.37
N LYS A 158 -32.40 28.16 17.97
CA LYS A 158 -31.74 29.32 17.37
C LYS A 158 -30.52 28.88 16.56
N VAL A 159 -30.41 29.34 15.32
CA VAL A 159 -29.29 29.02 14.43
C VAL A 159 -28.49 30.28 14.12
N ILE A 160 -27.17 30.23 14.35
CA ILE A 160 -26.27 31.35 14.13
C ILE A 160 -25.20 30.92 13.14
N LEU A 161 -25.16 31.54 11.97
CA LEU A 161 -24.13 31.30 10.96
C LEU A 161 -23.02 32.33 11.09
N MET A 162 -21.76 31.93 11.15
CA MET A 162 -20.63 32.85 11.29
C MET A 162 -19.70 32.77 10.06
N SER A 163 -19.40 33.93 9.46
CA SER A 163 -18.60 34.03 8.24
C SER A 163 -17.56 35.15 8.31
N ALA A 164 -16.38 34.92 7.71
CA ALA A 164 -15.34 35.92 7.56
C ALA A 164 -15.36 36.65 6.20
N THR A 165 -16.24 36.25 5.26
CA THR A 165 -16.20 36.72 3.87
C THR A 165 -17.39 37.61 3.48
N ILE A 166 -17.28 38.30 2.33
CA ILE A 166 -18.26 39.28 1.84
C ILE A 166 -19.56 38.64 1.32
N ASN A 167 -19.55 37.35 0.95
CA ASN A 167 -20.69 36.68 0.32
C ASN A 167 -21.64 36.05 1.36
N CYS A 168 -22.33 36.89 2.14
CA CYS A 168 -23.34 36.43 3.12
C CYS A 168 -24.77 36.38 2.56
N ALA A 169 -25.01 36.98 1.38
CA ALA A 169 -26.33 37.06 0.76
C ALA A 169 -26.89 35.68 0.42
N GLU A 170 -26.06 34.79 -0.14
CA GLU A 170 -26.43 33.42 -0.50
C GLU A 170 -26.99 32.63 0.70
N PHE A 171 -26.34 32.75 1.86
CA PHE A 171 -26.82 32.12 3.09
C PHE A 171 -28.11 32.77 3.62
N ALA A 172 -28.22 34.10 3.49
CA ALA A 172 -29.38 34.85 3.96
C ALA A 172 -30.64 34.46 3.18
N GLU A 173 -30.53 34.36 1.85
CA GLU A 173 -31.61 33.90 0.96
C GLU A 173 -31.96 32.44 1.25
N TYR A 174 -30.96 31.59 1.44
CA TYR A 174 -31.18 30.16 1.69
C TYR A 174 -31.94 29.87 2.98
N PHE A 175 -31.68 30.60 4.06
CA PHE A 175 -32.41 30.51 5.33
C PHE A 175 -33.60 31.48 5.42
N GLY A 176 -34.02 32.04 4.29
CA GLY A 176 -35.16 32.96 4.24
C GLY A 176 -36.45 32.31 4.77
N THR A 177 -37.26 33.12 5.44
CA THR A 177 -38.54 32.69 6.03
C THR A 177 -39.72 33.22 5.21
N PRO A 178 -40.74 32.39 4.92
CA PRO A 178 -41.92 32.84 4.20
C PRO A 178 -42.80 33.71 5.11
N VAL A 179 -42.97 34.99 4.75
CA VAL A 179 -43.84 35.95 5.43
C VAL A 179 -44.76 36.59 4.38
N ARG A 180 -46.09 36.42 4.52
CA ARG A 180 -47.10 37.03 3.62
C ARG A 180 -46.84 36.80 2.12
N SER A 181 -46.53 35.56 1.75
CA SER A 181 -46.24 35.13 0.35
C SER A 181 -44.94 35.67 -0.26
N GLN A 182 -44.07 36.32 0.53
CA GLN A 182 -42.71 36.70 0.15
C GLN A 182 -41.70 35.99 1.06
N ILE A 183 -40.51 35.69 0.54
CA ILE A 183 -39.41 35.09 1.32
C ILE A 183 -38.53 36.22 1.82
N ASN A 184 -38.53 36.45 3.13
CA ASN A 184 -37.64 37.43 3.75
C ASN A 184 -36.29 36.77 4.06
N PRO A 185 -35.17 37.32 3.59
CA PRO A 185 -33.84 36.75 3.86
C PRO A 185 -33.50 36.84 5.36
N ALA A 186 -32.68 35.91 5.84
CA ALA A 186 -32.19 35.93 7.22
C ALA A 186 -31.33 37.18 7.48
N TYR A 187 -31.38 37.71 8.70
CA TYR A 187 -30.69 38.94 9.03
C TYR A 187 -29.16 38.75 9.03
N VAL A 188 -28.45 39.68 8.37
CA VAL A 188 -26.98 39.71 8.35
C VAL A 188 -26.48 40.86 9.21
N PHE A 189 -25.73 40.54 10.27
CA PHE A 189 -25.09 41.50 11.15
C PHE A 189 -23.60 41.61 10.81
N GLU A 190 -23.11 42.84 10.57
CA GLU A 190 -21.70 43.09 10.26
C GLU A 190 -20.97 43.63 11.49
N VAL A 191 -19.94 42.90 11.93
CA VAL A 191 -19.07 43.28 13.05
C VAL A 191 -17.99 44.22 12.54
N GLU A 192 -17.97 45.45 13.05
CA GLU A 192 -16.91 46.44 12.78
C GLU A 192 -15.54 45.91 13.23
N GLY A 193 -14.48 46.15 12.48
CA GLY A 193 -13.11 45.75 12.85
C GLY A 193 -12.27 45.32 11.64
N ALA A 194 -11.30 46.16 11.25
CA ALA A 194 -10.39 45.85 10.15
C ALA A 194 -9.09 45.20 10.67
N PRO A 195 -8.57 44.15 9.99
CA PRO A 195 -7.20 43.68 10.23
C PRO A 195 -6.17 44.79 9.92
N TYR A 196 -4.93 44.62 10.38
CA TYR A 196 -3.84 45.51 9.97
C TYR A 196 -3.73 45.57 8.44
N THR A 197 -3.28 46.70 7.90
CA THR A 197 -3.17 46.89 6.44
C THR A 197 -2.20 45.87 5.84
N ILE A 198 -2.60 45.29 4.70
CA ILE A 198 -1.80 44.30 3.95
C ILE A 198 -1.61 44.85 2.53
N GLU A 199 -0.36 45.08 2.14
CA GLU A 199 -0.01 45.46 0.77
C GLU A 199 0.13 44.20 -0.11
N GLU A 200 -0.44 44.26 -1.31
CA GLU A 200 -0.44 43.18 -2.29
C GLU A 200 0.47 43.57 -3.46
N PHE A 201 1.29 42.62 -3.91
CA PHE A 201 2.14 42.75 -5.08
C PHE A 201 1.85 41.58 -6.00
N TYR A 202 1.53 41.87 -7.26
CA TYR A 202 1.36 40.86 -8.30
C TYR A 202 2.64 40.70 -9.12
N LEU A 203 2.67 39.72 -10.02
CA LEU A 203 3.86 39.38 -10.79
C LEU A 203 4.51 40.60 -11.50
N ASP A 204 3.70 41.52 -12.02
CA ASP A 204 4.21 42.74 -12.69
C ASP A 204 4.83 43.74 -11.71
N ASP A 205 4.27 43.86 -10.51
CA ASP A 205 4.86 44.67 -9.42
C ASP A 205 6.17 44.04 -8.96
N ILE A 206 6.22 42.71 -8.83
CA ILE A 206 7.42 41.97 -8.41
C ILE A 206 8.55 42.12 -9.44
N LYS A 207 8.23 42.11 -10.75
CA LYS A 207 9.21 42.38 -11.83
C LYS A 207 9.80 43.78 -11.74
N SER A 208 9.05 44.76 -11.23
CA SER A 208 9.56 46.12 -11.01
C SER A 208 10.52 46.20 -9.81
N ILE A 209 10.33 45.34 -8.81
CA ILE A 209 11.14 45.27 -7.59
C ILE A 209 12.43 44.46 -7.82
N LEU A 210 12.35 43.38 -8.61
CA LEU A 210 13.45 42.49 -8.95
C LEU A 210 13.59 42.38 -10.48
N PRO A 211 14.68 42.87 -11.09
CA PRO A 211 14.85 42.84 -12.55
C PRO A 211 15.11 41.41 -13.04
N PHE A 212 14.03 40.65 -13.27
CA PHE A 212 14.04 39.30 -13.81
C PHE A 212 13.23 39.23 -15.11
N LYS A 213 13.74 38.54 -16.13
CA LYS A 213 13.00 38.25 -17.38
C LYS A 213 12.26 36.92 -17.22
N MET A 214 10.93 36.94 -17.30
CA MET A 214 10.07 35.76 -17.26
C MET A 214 8.82 36.02 -18.11
N ASP A 215 8.48 35.07 -18.98
CA ASP A 215 7.16 35.01 -19.62
C ASP A 215 6.12 34.62 -18.56
N GLY A 216 4.98 35.30 -18.54
CA GLY A 216 3.94 35.03 -17.53
C GLY A 216 3.46 33.57 -17.58
N PRO A 217 3.06 32.97 -16.45
CA PRO A 217 2.57 31.60 -16.43
C PRO A 217 1.32 31.46 -17.32
N HIS A 218 1.24 30.36 -18.09
CA HIS A 218 0.11 30.12 -18.99
C HIS A 218 -1.15 29.80 -18.16
N PRO A 219 -2.30 30.46 -18.41
CA PRO A 219 -3.52 30.24 -17.63
C PRO A 219 -3.99 28.78 -17.62
N ASP A 220 -3.86 28.09 -18.75
CA ASP A 220 -4.32 26.71 -18.91
C ASP A 220 -3.31 25.63 -18.49
N ASP A 221 -2.08 25.99 -18.13
CA ASP A 221 -1.03 25.04 -17.73
C ASP A 221 -0.43 25.41 -16.35
N PRO A 222 -1.11 25.04 -15.25
CA PRO A 222 -0.68 25.36 -13.90
C PRO A 222 0.60 24.59 -13.54
N CYS A 223 1.73 25.29 -13.49
CA CYS A 223 3.03 24.73 -13.07
C CYS A 223 3.88 25.76 -12.31
N ILE A 224 4.93 25.28 -11.62
CA ILE A 224 5.96 26.14 -11.02
C ILE A 224 7.22 26.00 -11.86
N SER A 225 7.62 27.08 -12.52
CA SER A 225 8.88 27.12 -13.27
C SER A 225 10.09 27.33 -12.33
N MET A 226 11.29 27.01 -12.83
CA MET A 226 12.53 27.22 -12.09
C MET A 226 12.76 28.70 -11.75
N GLU A 227 12.36 29.59 -12.65
CA GLU A 227 12.45 31.04 -12.49
C GLU A 227 11.55 31.54 -11.35
N MET A 228 10.38 30.94 -11.14
CA MET A 228 9.48 31.28 -10.03
C MET A 228 10.13 30.92 -8.68
N TYR A 229 10.78 29.75 -8.57
CA TYR A 229 11.55 29.39 -7.38
C TYR A 229 12.67 30.40 -7.12
N ASN A 230 13.45 30.75 -8.14
CA ASN A 230 14.53 31.73 -8.02
C ASN A 230 13.99 33.11 -7.57
N MET A 231 12.85 33.54 -8.08
CA MET A 231 12.19 34.78 -7.68
C MET A 231 11.76 34.76 -6.21
N ALA A 232 11.14 33.68 -5.74
CA ALA A 232 10.78 33.51 -4.34
C ALA A 232 12.02 33.54 -3.43
N VAL A 233 13.12 32.90 -3.85
CA VAL A 233 14.40 32.94 -3.15
C VAL A 233 14.95 34.37 -3.07
N SER A 234 14.93 35.12 -4.17
CA SER A 234 15.36 36.53 -4.20
C SER A 234 14.49 37.45 -3.33
N LEU A 235 13.17 37.25 -3.31
CA LEU A 235 12.27 37.98 -2.41
C LEU A 235 12.64 37.76 -0.94
N ILE A 236 12.80 36.49 -0.53
CA ILE A 236 13.20 36.14 0.84
C ILE A 236 14.53 36.80 1.24
N GLN A 237 15.48 36.90 0.30
CA GLN A 237 16.76 37.58 0.53
C GLN A 237 16.60 39.10 0.70
N SER A 238 15.69 39.72 -0.05
CA SER A 238 15.46 41.17 -0.04
C SER A 238 14.72 41.67 1.21
N PHE A 239 13.97 40.82 1.91
CA PHE A 239 13.16 41.24 3.06
C PHE A 239 14.00 41.78 4.23
N ASP A 240 15.23 41.29 4.41
CA ASP A 240 16.15 41.84 5.41
C ASP A 240 16.50 43.31 5.09
N ASP A 241 16.73 43.64 3.81
CA ASP A 241 17.05 45.01 3.37
C ASP A 241 15.82 45.92 3.43
N LEU A 242 14.61 45.38 3.14
CA LEU A 242 13.36 46.12 3.25
C LEU A 242 13.05 46.50 4.71
N GLU A 243 13.22 45.57 5.66
CA GLU A 243 13.02 45.85 7.08
C GLU A 243 14.03 46.86 7.62
N ALA A 244 15.29 46.80 7.18
CA ALA A 244 16.31 47.78 7.55
C ALA A 244 15.96 49.20 7.06
N ARG A 245 15.39 49.32 5.85
CA ARG A 245 14.90 50.61 5.31
C ARG A 245 13.69 51.16 6.06
N GLU A 246 12.72 50.30 6.40
CA GLU A 246 11.56 50.70 7.23
C GLU A 246 12.04 51.19 8.61
N GLN A 247 12.97 50.48 9.25
CA GLN A 247 13.53 50.84 10.55
C GLN A 247 14.21 52.23 10.52
N SER A 248 15.01 52.48 9.49
CA SER A 248 15.69 53.77 9.26
C SER A 248 14.71 54.94 9.16
N GLN A 249 13.52 54.71 8.59
CA GLN A 249 12.45 55.71 8.46
C GLN A 249 11.66 55.89 9.77
N SER A 250 11.44 54.83 10.55
CA SER A 250 10.75 54.90 11.85
C SER A 250 11.61 55.50 12.97
N GLU A 251 12.95 55.34 12.92
CA GLU A 251 13.87 55.99 13.87
C GLU A 251 13.88 57.51 13.74
N GLN A 252 13.61 58.06 12.55
CA GLN A 252 13.40 59.51 12.35
C GLN A 252 12.09 60.04 12.98
N ASN A 253 11.13 59.17 13.28
CA ASN A 253 9.81 59.51 13.84
C ASN A 253 9.65 59.17 15.33
N GLY A 254 10.72 58.81 16.04
CA GLY A 254 10.73 58.73 17.51
C GLY A 254 10.05 57.50 18.14
N GLN A 255 9.82 56.40 17.41
CA GLN A 255 9.35 55.13 17.98
C GLN A 255 10.48 54.08 18.00
N THR A 256 10.93 53.70 19.20
CA THR A 256 11.92 52.63 19.43
C THR A 256 11.23 51.28 19.65
N THR A 257 11.23 50.42 18.63
CA THR A 257 10.90 48.99 18.75
C THR A 257 12.12 48.12 18.48
N LEU A 258 12.35 47.08 19.31
CA LEU A 258 13.42 46.10 19.14
C LEU A 258 13.33 45.36 17.78
N PRO A 259 14.47 44.97 17.16
CA PRO A 259 14.52 44.44 15.79
C PRO A 259 14.12 42.95 15.76
N GLY A 260 12.84 42.67 15.56
CA GLY A 260 12.35 41.34 15.20
C GLY A 260 12.33 41.17 13.67
N ARG A 261 13.01 40.14 13.14
CA ARG A 261 12.86 39.73 11.73
C ARG A 261 11.48 39.10 11.54
N GLY A 262 10.66 39.61 10.62
CA GLY A 262 9.35 39.06 10.34
C GLY A 262 9.40 37.66 9.70
N SER A 263 8.51 36.76 10.09
CA SER A 263 8.45 35.41 9.53
C SER A 263 7.83 35.40 8.13
N VAL A 264 8.30 34.48 7.28
CA VAL A 264 7.84 34.29 5.91
C VAL A 264 7.03 33.01 5.80
N LEU A 265 5.84 33.09 5.22
CA LEU A 265 5.01 31.93 4.88
C LEU A 265 4.92 31.79 3.36
N VAL A 266 5.33 30.64 2.83
CA VAL A 266 5.33 30.34 1.40
C VAL A 266 4.27 29.28 1.12
N PHE A 267 3.32 29.57 0.23
CA PHE A 267 2.30 28.62 -0.22
C PHE A 267 2.76 27.88 -1.47
N LEU A 268 2.91 26.56 -1.35
CA LEU A 268 3.31 25.62 -2.40
C LEU A 268 2.22 24.53 -2.55
N PRO A 269 2.06 23.91 -3.73
CA PRO A 269 0.94 23.01 -3.98
C PRO A 269 1.10 21.60 -3.38
N GLY A 270 2.32 21.15 -3.07
CA GLY A 270 2.58 19.80 -2.60
C GLY A 270 3.97 19.60 -1.98
N LEU A 271 4.26 18.35 -1.58
CA LEU A 271 5.48 17.98 -0.88
C LEU A 271 6.72 18.05 -1.78
N ASP A 272 6.60 17.64 -3.05
CA ASP A 272 7.70 17.71 -4.02
C ASP A 272 8.17 19.16 -4.18
N GLU A 273 7.23 20.10 -4.29
CA GLU A 273 7.51 21.52 -4.44
C GLU A 273 8.10 22.12 -3.15
N ILE A 274 7.65 21.67 -1.98
CA ILE A 274 8.23 22.03 -0.67
C ILE A 274 9.68 21.57 -0.57
N GLN A 275 9.97 20.31 -0.92
CA GLN A 275 11.34 19.77 -0.89
C GLN A 275 12.26 20.52 -1.85
N TYR A 276 11.78 20.80 -3.07
CA TYR A 276 12.55 21.58 -4.05
C TYR A 276 12.92 22.98 -3.52
N MET A 277 11.94 23.70 -2.96
CA MET A 277 12.18 25.02 -2.38
C MET A 277 13.12 24.95 -1.17
N GLN A 278 13.00 23.91 -0.35
CA GLN A 278 13.90 23.67 0.78
C GLN A 278 15.35 23.45 0.31
N GLU A 279 15.57 22.64 -0.73
CA GLU A 279 16.89 22.45 -1.34
C GLU A 279 17.43 23.74 -1.96
N ALA A 280 16.58 24.53 -2.62
CA ALA A 280 16.95 25.82 -3.17
C ALA A 280 17.40 26.81 -2.08
N LEU A 281 16.68 26.86 -0.96
CA LEU A 281 17.04 27.67 0.20
C LEU A 281 18.26 27.13 0.95
N ALA A 282 18.46 25.82 1.01
CA ALA A 282 19.61 25.20 1.66
C ALA A 282 20.94 25.59 1.01
N LYS A 283 20.95 25.89 -0.29
CA LYS A 283 22.14 26.44 -1.00
C LYS A 283 22.58 27.80 -0.47
N LEU A 284 21.75 28.49 0.32
CA LEU A 284 22.03 29.80 0.93
C LEU A 284 22.67 29.71 2.33
N VAL A 285 23.52 28.71 2.57
CA VAL A 285 24.17 28.34 3.86
C VAL A 285 24.74 29.53 4.67
N ARG A 286 25.08 30.65 4.02
CA ARG A 286 25.65 31.85 4.66
C ARG A 286 24.63 32.83 5.26
N LYS A 287 23.32 32.58 5.14
CA LYS A 287 22.27 33.49 5.64
C LYS A 287 21.51 32.81 6.79
N ARG A 288 21.28 33.55 7.88
CA ARG A 288 20.62 33.10 9.11
C ARG A 288 19.13 32.78 8.87
N LEU A 289 18.83 31.67 8.19
CA LEU A 289 17.48 31.20 7.88
C LEU A 289 17.16 29.91 8.65
N GLN A 290 15.95 29.81 9.20
CA GLN A 290 15.39 28.56 9.73
C GLN A 290 14.18 28.17 8.90
N VAL A 291 14.30 27.06 8.14
CA VAL A 291 13.30 26.61 7.19
C VAL A 291 12.51 25.45 7.77
N TYR A 292 11.18 25.57 7.84
CA TYR A 292 10.28 24.55 8.38
C TYR A 292 9.29 24.09 7.30
N PRO A 293 9.30 22.79 6.91
CA PRO A 293 8.27 22.24 6.04
C PRO A 293 6.97 22.01 6.83
N LEU A 294 5.84 22.43 6.25
CA LEU A 294 4.51 22.26 6.81
C LEU A 294 3.61 21.57 5.78
N HIS A 295 3.55 20.24 5.87
CA HIS A 295 2.73 19.39 5.02
C HIS A 295 2.01 18.35 5.86
N SER A 296 0.86 17.86 5.39
CA SER A 296 0.06 16.92 6.18
C SER A 296 0.82 15.61 6.49
N THR A 297 1.72 15.15 5.61
CA THR A 297 2.51 13.90 5.79
C THR A 297 3.76 14.05 6.66
N VAL A 298 4.15 15.28 7.00
CA VAL A 298 5.26 15.59 7.90
C VAL A 298 4.88 15.20 9.33
N THR A 299 5.84 14.75 10.14
CA THR A 299 5.57 14.27 11.51
C THR A 299 4.99 15.40 12.38
N LEU A 300 4.27 15.04 13.45
CA LEU A 300 3.66 16.07 14.32
C LEU A 300 4.72 16.92 15.04
N GLU A 301 5.86 16.32 15.39
CA GLU A 301 6.98 17.03 16.01
C GLU A 301 7.54 18.11 15.08
N GLU A 302 7.74 17.77 13.80
CA GLU A 302 8.17 18.71 12.77
C GLU A 302 7.12 19.82 12.52
N GLN A 303 5.82 19.47 12.50
CA GLN A 303 4.75 20.48 12.39
C GLN A 303 4.72 21.44 13.59
N ASN A 304 4.96 20.92 14.80
CA ASN A 304 4.98 21.72 16.03
C ASN A 304 6.15 22.71 16.04
N GLY A 305 7.26 22.40 15.35
CA GLY A 305 8.41 23.29 15.21
C GLY A 305 8.07 24.66 14.62
N VAL A 306 7.01 24.76 13.81
CA VAL A 306 6.56 26.01 13.17
C VAL A 306 6.07 27.06 14.18
N PHE A 307 5.57 26.63 15.35
CA PHE A 307 5.09 27.52 16.41
C PHE A 307 6.20 28.02 17.33
N LEU A 308 7.42 27.47 17.21
CA LEU A 308 8.55 27.93 18.00
C LEU A 308 9.01 29.31 17.51
N VAL A 309 9.52 30.09 18.46
CA VAL A 309 10.18 31.37 18.17
C VAL A 309 11.53 31.06 17.51
N PRO A 310 11.89 31.72 16.39
CA PRO A 310 13.18 31.51 15.77
C PRO A 310 14.35 31.90 16.68
N LEU A 311 15.52 31.32 16.45
CA LEU A 311 16.74 31.72 17.14
C LEU A 311 17.04 33.21 16.89
N PRO A 312 17.57 33.94 17.88
CA PRO A 312 17.88 35.36 17.73
C PRO A 312 18.75 35.63 16.48
N GLY A 313 18.30 36.56 15.63
CA GLY A 313 18.98 36.92 14.38
C GLY A 313 18.72 35.98 13.21
N TYR A 314 17.94 34.92 13.37
CA TYR A 314 17.46 34.07 12.27
C TYR A 314 16.06 34.52 11.78
N ARG A 315 15.81 34.39 10.48
CA ARG A 315 14.47 34.54 9.88
C ARG A 315 13.82 33.17 9.75
N LYS A 316 12.60 33.03 10.28
CA LYS A 316 11.79 31.82 10.10
C LYS A 316 11.12 31.84 8.73
N VAL A 317 11.27 30.75 7.98
CA VAL A 317 10.64 30.53 6.67
C VAL A 317 9.82 29.25 6.74
N ILE A 318 8.53 29.34 6.49
CA ILE A 318 7.58 28.23 6.59
C ILE A 318 7.15 27.89 5.17
N LEU A 319 7.44 26.66 4.74
CA LEU A 319 7.07 26.15 3.42
C LEU A 319 5.82 25.29 3.57
N SER A 320 4.66 25.78 3.15
CA SER A 320 3.37 25.18 3.49
C SER A 320 2.51 24.90 2.27
N THR A 321 1.66 23.88 2.38
CA THR A 321 0.47 23.72 1.52
C THR A 321 -0.70 24.57 2.02
N ASN A 322 -1.91 24.34 1.49
CA ASN A 322 -3.17 24.91 1.99
C ASN A 322 -3.47 24.59 3.47
N ILE A 323 -2.67 23.78 4.16
CA ILE A 323 -2.79 23.55 5.61
C ILE A 323 -2.62 24.82 6.45
N ALA A 324 -1.84 25.81 5.99
CA ALA A 324 -1.67 27.11 6.69
C ALA A 324 -2.74 28.15 6.32
N GLU A 325 -3.50 27.91 5.25
CA GLU A 325 -4.80 28.55 5.03
C GLU A 325 -5.73 27.97 6.09
N SER A 326 -6.57 28.68 6.79
CA SER A 326 -7.38 28.21 7.95
C SER A 326 -6.71 27.43 9.11
N SER A 327 -6.18 26.18 8.98
CA SER A 327 -5.95 25.23 10.10
C SER A 327 -4.95 25.71 11.15
N VAL A 328 -3.89 26.36 10.70
CA VAL A 328 -2.71 26.66 11.50
C VAL A 328 -2.53 28.17 11.52
N THR A 329 -2.54 28.74 12.72
CA THR A 329 -2.37 30.17 12.94
C THR A 329 -1.00 30.43 13.54
N VAL A 330 -0.06 30.80 12.69
CA VAL A 330 1.28 31.22 13.10
C VAL A 330 1.23 32.72 13.41
N PRO A 331 1.49 33.15 14.65
CA PRO A 331 1.22 34.52 15.07
C PRO A 331 2.18 35.56 14.49
N ASP A 332 3.41 35.18 14.11
CA ASP A 332 4.51 36.10 13.78
C ASP A 332 4.78 36.26 12.27
N VAL A 333 3.82 35.88 11.41
CA VAL A 333 3.95 36.00 9.94
C VAL A 333 3.78 37.46 9.51
N LYS A 334 4.81 38.02 8.86
CA LYS A 334 4.80 39.37 8.25
C LYS A 334 4.72 39.33 6.72
N TYR A 335 5.34 38.31 6.10
CA TYR A 335 5.40 38.16 4.65
C TYR A 335 4.72 36.85 4.19
N VAL A 336 3.87 36.94 3.18
CA VAL A 336 3.28 35.79 2.49
C VAL A 336 3.74 35.79 1.04
N ILE A 337 4.31 34.66 0.59
CA ILE A 337 4.62 34.41 -0.82
C ILE A 337 3.64 33.34 -1.31
N ASP A 338 2.79 33.69 -2.27
CA ASP A 338 1.75 32.82 -2.81
C ASP A 338 2.05 32.49 -4.27
N PHE A 339 2.37 31.22 -4.54
CA PHE A 339 2.49 30.71 -5.90
C PHE A 339 1.14 30.58 -6.61
N CYS A 340 0.03 30.84 -5.89
CA CYS A 340 -1.33 30.83 -6.39
C CYS A 340 -1.77 29.47 -6.98
N LEU A 341 -1.14 28.39 -6.53
CA LEU A 341 -1.47 27.02 -6.92
C LEU A 341 -2.08 26.23 -5.75
N ALA A 342 -2.89 25.23 -6.08
CA ALA A 342 -3.46 24.27 -5.15
C ALA A 342 -3.72 22.94 -5.86
N ARG A 343 -3.66 21.83 -5.11
CA ARG A 343 -4.08 20.52 -5.61
C ARG A 343 -5.53 20.26 -5.21
N HIS A 344 -6.38 19.96 -6.18
CA HIS A 344 -7.79 19.64 -5.97
C HIS A 344 -8.10 18.23 -6.43
N LEU A 345 -8.93 17.54 -5.66
CA LEU A 345 -9.46 16.23 -6.02
C LEU A 345 -10.57 16.44 -7.06
N VAL A 346 -10.42 15.81 -8.23
CA VAL A 346 -11.36 15.88 -9.35
C VAL A 346 -11.80 14.47 -9.68
N CYS A 347 -13.09 14.29 -9.96
CA CYS A 347 -13.62 13.01 -10.43
C CYS A 347 -13.52 12.94 -11.96
N ASP A 348 -12.93 11.87 -12.49
CA ASP A 348 -12.93 11.63 -13.94
C ASP A 348 -14.35 11.32 -14.42
N LYS A 349 -14.82 11.99 -15.47
CA LYS A 349 -16.23 11.86 -15.91
C LYS A 349 -16.53 10.48 -16.48
N GLU A 350 -15.54 9.86 -17.11
CA GLU A 350 -15.66 8.53 -17.72
C GLU A 350 -15.65 7.46 -16.63
N THR A 351 -14.61 7.40 -15.79
CA THR A 351 -14.43 6.26 -14.87
C THR A 351 -14.89 6.53 -13.44
N ASN A 352 -15.25 7.76 -13.11
CA ASN A 352 -15.57 8.19 -11.74
C ASN A 352 -14.44 8.02 -10.71
N TYR A 353 -13.22 7.74 -11.17
CA TYR A 353 -12.07 7.68 -10.28
C TYR A 353 -11.56 9.07 -9.95
N GLN A 354 -11.06 9.19 -8.73
CA GLN A 354 -10.50 10.44 -8.25
C GLN A 354 -9.09 10.65 -8.80
N CYS A 355 -8.83 11.87 -9.23
CA CYS A 355 -7.54 12.36 -9.70
C CYS A 355 -7.17 13.60 -8.89
N LEU A 356 -5.94 13.67 -8.39
CA LEU A 356 -5.44 14.89 -7.75
C LEU A 356 -4.79 15.79 -8.82
N ARG A 357 -5.52 16.84 -9.23
CA ARG A 357 -5.07 17.77 -10.27
C ARG A 357 -4.52 19.05 -9.66
N LEU A 358 -3.41 19.54 -10.23
CA LEU A 358 -2.87 20.86 -9.92
C LEU A 358 -3.71 21.92 -10.64
N THR A 359 -4.21 22.93 -9.93
CA THR A 359 -4.97 24.05 -10.51
C THR A 359 -4.54 25.37 -9.87
N TRP A 360 -4.91 26.47 -10.51
CA TRP A 360 -4.82 27.80 -9.89
C TRP A 360 -5.77 27.91 -8.70
N ALA A 361 -5.28 28.56 -7.64
CA ALA A 361 -6.04 28.84 -6.44
C ALA A 361 -7.13 29.88 -6.73
N SER A 362 -8.29 29.73 -6.09
CA SER A 362 -9.39 30.70 -6.27
C SER A 362 -9.08 32.04 -5.60
N LYS A 363 -9.77 33.10 -6.03
CA LYS A 363 -9.71 34.41 -5.34
C LYS A 363 -9.99 34.32 -3.84
N THR A 364 -10.90 33.42 -3.43
CA THR A 364 -11.18 33.18 -2.01
C THR A 364 -9.96 32.61 -1.30
N ASN A 365 -9.25 31.65 -1.91
CA ASN A 365 -8.06 31.06 -1.30
C ASN A 365 -6.94 32.09 -1.17
N CYS A 366 -6.65 32.85 -2.24
CA CYS A 366 -5.63 33.90 -2.20
C CYS A 366 -5.94 34.97 -1.13
N ASN A 367 -7.21 35.36 -0.96
CA ASN A 367 -7.61 36.27 0.11
C ASN A 367 -7.37 35.69 1.53
N GLN A 368 -7.62 34.39 1.72
CA GLN A 368 -7.34 33.73 3.00
C GLN A 368 -5.83 33.59 3.28
N ARG A 369 -5.04 33.33 2.24
CA ARG A 369 -3.57 33.30 2.29
C ARG A 369 -3.00 34.68 2.62
N LYS A 370 -3.48 35.72 1.94
CA LYS A 370 -3.18 37.14 2.23
C LYS A 370 -3.43 37.48 3.70
N GLY A 371 -4.60 37.11 4.23
CA GLY A 371 -4.99 37.37 5.61
C GLY A 371 -4.08 36.77 6.69
N ARG A 372 -3.10 35.92 6.32
CA ARG A 372 -2.08 35.41 7.25
C ARG A 372 -1.02 36.45 7.62
N ALA A 373 -0.80 37.48 6.79
CA ALA A 373 0.22 38.51 7.01
C ALA A 373 -0.26 39.70 7.90
N GLY A 374 -1.57 39.93 8.03
CA GLY A 374 -2.12 41.14 8.68
C GLY A 374 -2.61 40.97 10.11
N ARG A 375 -2.04 40.04 10.87
CA ARG A 375 -2.56 39.65 12.20
C ARG A 375 -1.95 40.43 13.36
N VAL A 376 -0.65 40.71 13.29
CA VAL A 376 0.11 41.34 14.39
C VAL A 376 0.67 42.71 14.03
N SER A 377 0.85 42.99 12.74
CA SER A 377 1.41 44.24 12.23
C SER A 377 1.03 44.42 10.77
N LYS A 378 1.49 45.52 10.15
CA LYS A 378 1.41 45.73 8.70
C LYS A 378 2.08 44.55 7.98
N GLY A 379 1.34 43.91 7.07
CA GLY A 379 1.76 42.71 6.36
C GLY A 379 1.96 42.94 4.86
N PHE A 380 2.63 41.99 4.20
CA PHE A 380 2.90 42.02 2.77
C PHE A 380 2.57 40.68 2.12
N CYS A 381 1.88 40.68 0.98
CA CYS A 381 1.53 39.47 0.23
C CYS A 381 1.99 39.59 -1.23
N TYR A 382 2.75 38.60 -1.70
CA TYR A 382 3.30 38.54 -3.06
C TYR A 382 2.63 37.40 -3.82
N HIS A 383 1.86 37.72 -4.86
CA HIS A 383 1.11 36.79 -5.70
C HIS A 383 1.82 36.59 -7.04
N PHE A 384 2.12 35.35 -7.38
CA PHE A 384 2.81 35.03 -8.64
C PHE A 384 1.85 34.85 -9.84
N HIS A 385 0.54 34.90 -9.61
CA HIS A 385 -0.47 34.87 -10.66
C HIS A 385 -1.75 35.61 -10.25
N TRP A 386 -2.62 35.95 -11.21
CA TRP A 386 -3.93 36.53 -10.93
C TRP A 386 -4.94 35.44 -10.55
N PRO A 387 -5.77 35.62 -9.51
CA PRO A 387 -6.70 34.59 -9.07
C PRO A 387 -7.83 34.35 -10.09
N LEU A 388 -8.16 33.08 -10.33
CA LEU A 388 -9.27 32.66 -11.21
C LEU A 388 -10.62 32.52 -10.44
N PRO A 389 -11.77 32.59 -11.15
CA PRO A 389 -13.10 32.33 -10.57
C PRO A 389 -13.27 30.89 -10.07
N ARG A 390 -14.23 30.66 -9.17
CA ARG A 390 -14.47 29.39 -8.47
C ARG A 390 -14.78 28.21 -9.41
N HIS A 391 -14.19 27.05 -9.13
CA HIS A 391 -14.67 25.75 -9.58
C HIS A 391 -15.36 25.02 -8.42
N CYS A 392 -16.55 24.44 -8.68
CA CYS A 392 -17.29 23.64 -7.70
C CYS A 392 -16.72 22.22 -7.60
N LEU A 393 -16.74 21.67 -6.38
CA LEU A 393 -16.34 20.30 -6.06
C LEU A 393 -17.54 19.33 -6.20
N GLN A 394 -17.30 18.11 -6.67
CA GLN A 394 -18.26 17.00 -6.76
C GLN A 394 -18.04 15.99 -5.62
N HIS A 395 -19.11 15.35 -5.13
CA HIS A 395 -19.12 14.67 -3.84
C HIS A 395 -20.06 13.45 -3.79
N SER A 396 -19.67 12.37 -3.08
CA SER A 396 -20.36 11.06 -3.10
C SER A 396 -20.73 10.45 -1.73
N GLY A 397 -20.23 10.96 -0.59
CA GLY A 397 -20.40 10.32 0.74
C GLY A 397 -21.71 10.64 1.48
N ILE A 398 -22.37 11.75 1.14
CA ILE A 398 -23.60 12.23 1.79
C ILE A 398 -24.80 11.26 1.65
N LEU A 399 -24.84 10.44 0.59
CA LEU A 399 -26.07 9.78 0.18
C LEU A 399 -26.60 8.74 1.18
N LEU A 400 -25.73 8.02 1.88
CA LEU A 400 -26.16 7.10 2.95
C LEU A 400 -26.70 7.85 4.17
N LYS A 401 -26.13 9.00 4.52
CA LYS A 401 -26.63 9.86 5.61
C LYS A 401 -28.00 10.45 5.25
N VAL A 402 -28.21 10.83 3.98
CA VAL A 402 -29.52 11.22 3.44
C VAL A 402 -30.55 10.11 3.63
N LYS A 403 -30.16 8.86 3.35
CA LYS A 403 -31.04 7.70 3.52
C LYS A 403 -31.40 7.42 4.97
N LEU A 404 -30.45 7.52 5.90
CA LEU A 404 -30.74 7.40 7.34
C LEU A 404 -31.69 8.49 7.84
N LEU A 405 -31.53 9.72 7.35
CA LEU A 405 -32.37 10.85 7.74
C LEU A 405 -33.86 10.61 7.40
N ASP A 406 -34.12 9.85 6.33
CA ASP A 406 -35.46 9.42 5.89
C ASP A 406 -36.43 10.61 5.67
N MET A 407 -35.96 11.62 4.94
CA MET A 407 -36.73 12.83 4.60
C MET A 407 -37.18 12.86 3.14
N GLY A 408 -37.49 11.68 2.59
CA GLY A 408 -37.95 11.51 1.20
C GLY A 408 -36.85 11.06 0.23
N ASP A 409 -37.14 11.19 -1.06
CA ASP A 409 -36.24 10.78 -2.13
C ASP A 409 -34.94 11.62 -2.12
N PRO A 410 -33.75 10.99 -2.24
CA PRO A 410 -32.48 11.71 -2.19
C PRO A 410 -32.33 12.83 -3.21
N ARG A 411 -32.90 12.69 -4.42
CA ARG A 411 -32.82 13.73 -5.46
C ARG A 411 -33.59 14.97 -5.05
N SER A 412 -34.85 14.79 -4.63
CA SER A 412 -35.68 15.90 -4.15
C SER A 412 -35.04 16.58 -2.95
N LEU A 413 -34.47 15.82 -2.02
CA LEU A 413 -33.82 16.40 -0.85
C LEU A 413 -32.56 17.21 -1.23
N LEU A 414 -31.65 16.62 -2.00
CA LEU A 414 -30.39 17.25 -2.40
C LEU A 414 -30.60 18.42 -3.38
N SER A 415 -31.69 18.42 -4.14
CA SER A 415 -32.08 19.57 -4.98
C SER A 415 -32.37 20.84 -4.17
N THR A 416 -32.67 20.69 -2.86
CA THR A 416 -32.89 21.81 -1.95
C THR A 416 -31.67 22.23 -1.15
N ALA A 417 -30.49 21.66 -1.43
CA ALA A 417 -29.21 22.08 -0.84
C ALA A 417 -28.81 23.49 -1.32
N LEU A 418 -27.88 24.12 -0.61
CA LEU A 418 -27.40 25.48 -0.96
C LEU A 418 -26.76 25.52 -2.34
N THR A 419 -25.96 24.50 -2.68
CA THR A 419 -25.49 24.25 -4.04
C THR A 419 -25.87 22.81 -4.43
N PRO A 420 -26.95 22.63 -5.20
CA PRO A 420 -27.41 21.29 -5.57
C PRO A 420 -26.36 20.50 -6.38
N PRO A 421 -26.13 19.21 -6.06
CA PRO A 421 -25.25 18.35 -6.85
C PRO A 421 -25.87 18.01 -8.21
N ASN A 422 -25.04 17.59 -9.17
CA ASN A 422 -25.52 17.14 -10.46
C ASN A 422 -26.36 15.86 -10.30
N LEU A 423 -27.51 15.81 -10.96
CA LEU A 423 -28.42 14.66 -10.91
C LEU A 423 -27.74 13.35 -11.37
N ARG A 424 -26.88 13.40 -12.40
CA ARG A 424 -26.14 12.23 -12.89
C ARG A 424 -25.16 11.68 -11.85
N ASP A 425 -24.54 12.54 -11.06
CA ASP A 425 -23.61 12.12 -10.01
C ASP A 425 -24.37 11.40 -8.88
N ILE A 426 -25.56 11.90 -8.53
CA ILE A 426 -26.47 11.25 -7.57
C ILE A 426 -26.88 9.88 -8.10
N GLU A 427 -27.33 9.81 -9.36
CA GLU A 427 -27.71 8.57 -10.03
C GLU A 427 -26.61 7.51 -9.98
N ARG A 428 -25.39 7.89 -10.38
CA ARG A 428 -24.25 7.00 -10.41
C ARG A 428 -23.82 6.57 -9.02
N THR A 429 -23.86 7.46 -8.03
CA THR A 429 -23.60 7.11 -6.62
C THR A 429 -24.63 6.10 -6.10
N ILE A 430 -25.92 6.24 -6.47
CA ILE A 430 -26.95 5.26 -6.12
C ILE A 430 -26.63 3.89 -6.72
N LEU A 431 -26.20 3.83 -7.99
CA LEU A 431 -25.81 2.59 -8.64
C LEU A 431 -24.58 1.96 -7.95
N GLN A 432 -23.55 2.74 -7.62
CA GLN A 432 -22.39 2.25 -6.86
C GLN A 432 -22.78 1.71 -5.47
N LEU A 433 -23.71 2.37 -4.77
CA LEU A 433 -24.22 1.85 -3.50
C LEU A 433 -25.05 0.56 -3.65
N LYS A 434 -25.74 0.38 -4.79
CA LYS A 434 -26.41 -0.89 -5.13
C LYS A 434 -25.39 -2.00 -5.41
N GLU A 435 -24.33 -1.69 -6.17
CA GLU A 435 -23.26 -2.65 -6.48
C GLU A 435 -22.52 -3.10 -5.21
N MET A 436 -22.26 -2.17 -4.30
CA MET A 436 -21.65 -2.47 -3.01
C MET A 436 -22.58 -3.29 -2.10
N GLY A 437 -23.89 -3.30 -2.38
CA GLY A 437 -24.91 -3.98 -1.59
C GLY A 437 -25.43 -3.16 -0.39
N ALA A 438 -25.15 -1.85 -0.35
CA ALA A 438 -25.70 -0.95 0.69
C ALA A 438 -27.15 -0.54 0.42
N LEU A 439 -27.56 -0.54 -0.85
CA LEU A 439 -28.94 -0.31 -1.27
C LEU A 439 -29.48 -1.54 -2.00
N SER A 440 -30.77 -1.83 -1.84
CA SER A 440 -31.42 -2.92 -2.55
C SER A 440 -31.47 -2.67 -4.06
N VAL A 441 -31.21 -3.72 -4.85
CA VAL A 441 -31.28 -3.67 -6.33
C VAL A 441 -32.73 -3.61 -6.81
N HIS A 442 -33.62 -4.43 -6.23
CA HIS A 442 -35.06 -4.44 -6.52
C HIS A 442 -35.84 -3.79 -5.38
N SER A 443 -36.44 -2.63 -5.65
CA SER A 443 -37.44 -2.03 -4.76
C SER A 443 -38.85 -2.44 -5.20
N SER A 444 -39.71 -2.73 -4.23
CA SER A 444 -41.15 -2.98 -4.43
C SER A 444 -41.89 -1.80 -5.10
N ILE A 445 -41.26 -0.64 -5.16
CA ILE A 445 -41.75 0.58 -5.79
C ILE A 445 -40.79 0.97 -6.94
N ARG A 446 -41.33 1.11 -8.16
CA ARG A 446 -40.64 1.42 -9.43
C ARG A 446 -39.79 2.70 -9.43
N LYS A 447 -38.64 2.73 -8.77
CA LYS A 447 -37.68 3.85 -8.86
C LYS A 447 -36.26 3.33 -9.05
N HIS A 448 -35.81 3.29 -10.32
CA HIS A 448 -34.48 2.82 -10.73
C HIS A 448 -33.33 3.49 -10.00
N PHE A 449 -33.49 4.78 -9.72
CA PHE A 449 -32.52 5.62 -9.03
C PHE A 449 -32.92 5.87 -7.59
N ASP A 450 -33.41 4.82 -6.95
CA ASP A 450 -33.73 4.76 -5.54
C ASP A 450 -33.51 3.31 -5.04
N GLY A 451 -33.44 3.12 -3.73
CA GLY A 451 -33.24 1.80 -3.11
C GLY A 451 -33.48 1.84 -1.61
N GLU A 452 -33.94 0.73 -1.05
CA GLU A 452 -34.08 0.57 0.41
C GLU A 452 -32.71 0.28 1.03
N LEU A 453 -32.48 0.80 2.23
CA LEU A 453 -31.23 0.59 2.95
C LEU A 453 -31.15 -0.86 3.42
N THR A 454 -30.11 -1.58 3.00
CA THR A 454 -29.85 -2.96 3.45
C THR A 454 -29.26 -2.95 4.87
N PHE A 455 -29.11 -4.12 5.48
CA PHE A 455 -28.41 -4.24 6.77
C PHE A 455 -26.97 -3.75 6.65
N LEU A 456 -26.26 -4.14 5.58
CA LEU A 456 -24.95 -3.61 5.27
C LEU A 456 -25.00 -2.08 5.18
N GLY A 457 -25.91 -1.50 4.41
CA GLY A 457 -26.04 -0.04 4.28
C GLY A 457 -26.27 0.67 5.61
N ARG A 458 -27.04 0.08 6.54
CA ARG A 458 -27.20 0.60 7.91
C ARG A 458 -25.90 0.57 8.69
N VAL A 459 -25.18 -0.56 8.68
CA VAL A 459 -23.88 -0.66 9.36
C VAL A 459 -22.91 0.40 8.81
N LEU A 460 -22.74 0.47 7.48
CA LEU A 460 -21.84 1.43 6.82
C LEU A 460 -22.13 2.87 7.22
N ALA A 461 -23.40 3.24 7.32
CA ALA A 461 -23.79 4.60 7.66
C ALA A 461 -23.48 4.99 9.13
N HIS A 462 -23.21 4.03 10.02
CA HIS A 462 -22.83 4.26 11.43
C HIS A 462 -21.32 4.24 11.67
N LEU A 463 -20.54 3.66 10.74
CA LEU A 463 -19.10 3.52 10.87
C LEU A 463 -18.37 4.77 10.33
N PRO A 464 -17.33 5.28 11.04
CA PRO A 464 -16.55 6.44 10.60
C PRO A 464 -15.40 6.07 9.65
N VAL A 465 -15.65 5.15 8.71
CA VAL A 465 -14.64 4.62 7.76
C VAL A 465 -15.16 4.68 6.33
N ASP A 466 -14.28 4.50 5.35
CA ASP A 466 -14.69 4.34 3.95
C ASP A 466 -15.66 3.17 3.77
N LEU A 467 -16.55 3.27 2.79
CA LEU A 467 -17.64 2.31 2.60
C LEU A 467 -17.13 0.89 2.30
N PHE A 468 -16.03 0.75 1.56
CA PHE A 468 -15.42 -0.55 1.29
C PHE A 468 -14.82 -1.17 2.56
N LEU A 469 -14.21 -0.36 3.43
CA LEU A 469 -13.68 -0.81 4.72
C LEU A 469 -14.80 -1.24 5.68
N GLY A 470 -15.94 -0.54 5.66
CA GLY A 470 -17.11 -0.97 6.42
C GLY A 470 -17.68 -2.29 5.90
N LYS A 471 -17.66 -2.53 4.57
CA LYS A 471 -18.07 -3.82 3.97
C LYS A 471 -17.12 -4.94 4.37
N MET A 472 -15.81 -4.65 4.41
CA MET A 472 -14.79 -5.58 4.89
C MET A 472 -15.04 -6.01 6.34
N ILE A 473 -15.42 -5.09 7.24
CA ILE A 473 -15.77 -5.42 8.62
C ILE A 473 -16.93 -6.41 8.69
N VAL A 474 -17.99 -6.17 7.91
CA VAL A 474 -19.18 -7.05 7.88
C VAL A 474 -18.83 -8.43 7.31
N LEU A 475 -18.10 -8.48 6.19
CA LEU A 475 -17.61 -9.75 5.64
C LEU A 475 -16.65 -10.46 6.59
N GLY A 476 -15.79 -9.71 7.27
CA GLY A 476 -14.90 -10.22 8.30
C GLY A 476 -15.64 -10.88 9.45
N HIS A 477 -16.78 -10.32 9.88
CA HIS A 477 -17.67 -10.99 10.81
C HIS A 477 -18.24 -12.28 10.23
N VAL A 478 -18.73 -12.27 8.98
CA VAL A 478 -19.33 -13.46 8.36
C VAL A 478 -18.36 -14.63 8.26
N PHE A 479 -17.10 -14.34 7.92
CA PHE A 479 -16.06 -15.35 7.71
C PHE A 479 -15.15 -15.58 8.92
N GLY A 480 -15.47 -14.99 10.09
CA GLY A 480 -14.72 -15.22 11.33
C GLY A 480 -13.34 -14.55 11.38
N CYS A 481 -13.10 -13.48 10.63
CA CYS A 481 -11.88 -12.64 10.67
C CYS A 481 -12.20 -11.17 11.02
N LEU A 482 -13.13 -10.96 11.97
CA LEU A 482 -13.59 -9.62 12.37
C LEU A 482 -12.47 -8.78 12.98
N GLU A 483 -11.63 -9.37 13.82
CA GLU A 483 -10.53 -8.66 14.47
C GLU A 483 -9.55 -8.08 13.43
N GLU A 484 -9.07 -8.93 12.51
CA GLU A 484 -8.18 -8.50 11.44
C GLU A 484 -8.81 -7.43 10.56
N SER A 485 -10.11 -7.58 10.25
CA SER A 485 -10.84 -6.62 9.43
C SER A 485 -10.98 -5.26 10.12
N LEU A 486 -11.19 -5.22 11.44
CA LEU A 486 -11.22 -3.99 12.22
C LEU A 486 -9.84 -3.31 12.26
N ILE A 487 -8.76 -4.09 12.41
CA ILE A 487 -7.38 -3.57 12.38
C ILE A 487 -7.07 -2.95 11.02
N ILE A 488 -7.40 -3.63 9.92
CA ILE A 488 -7.20 -3.11 8.56
C ILE A 488 -8.03 -1.83 8.36
N ALA A 489 -9.31 -1.85 8.75
CA ALA A 489 -10.19 -0.69 8.61
C ALA A 489 -9.67 0.52 9.39
N ALA A 490 -9.19 0.32 10.62
CA ALA A 490 -8.59 1.38 11.44
C ALA A 490 -7.28 1.90 10.82
N SER A 491 -6.42 1.00 10.35
CA SER A 491 -5.13 1.34 9.75
C SER A 491 -5.28 2.14 8.46
N LEU A 492 -6.18 1.72 7.56
CA LEU A 492 -6.39 2.35 6.26
C LEU A 492 -7.24 3.63 6.32
N SER A 493 -8.00 3.84 7.40
CA SER A 493 -8.75 5.09 7.64
C SER A 493 -7.87 6.23 8.16
N LEU A 494 -6.67 5.89 8.67
CA LEU A 494 -5.69 6.83 9.17
C LEU A 494 -4.46 6.86 8.26
N LYS A 495 -3.46 7.67 8.64
CA LYS A 495 -2.17 7.64 7.95
C LYS A 495 -1.40 6.39 8.36
N SER A 496 -0.74 5.78 7.39
CA SER A 496 0.14 4.62 7.64
C SER A 496 1.08 4.88 8.81
N PHE A 497 1.15 3.91 9.72
CA PHE A 497 2.11 3.92 10.83
C PHE A 497 3.49 3.41 10.41
N PHE A 498 3.65 2.82 9.22
CA PHE A 498 4.97 2.54 8.65
C PHE A 498 5.66 3.85 8.25
N ALA A 499 6.83 4.10 8.83
CA ALA A 499 7.68 5.21 8.46
C ALA A 499 8.46 4.86 7.18
N MET A 500 8.44 5.77 6.20
CA MET A 500 9.30 5.73 5.02
C MET A 500 10.19 6.98 4.98
N PRO A 501 11.21 7.10 5.86
CA PRO A 501 12.09 8.27 5.88
C PRO A 501 12.78 8.43 4.52
N SER A 502 12.88 9.66 4.00
CA SER A 502 13.44 9.93 2.67
C SER A 502 14.87 9.39 2.49
N LEU A 503 15.68 9.40 3.54
CA LEU A 503 17.06 8.88 3.54
C LEU A 503 17.16 7.37 3.78
N GLN A 504 16.08 6.71 4.22
CA GLN A 504 16.07 5.29 4.61
C GLN A 504 14.86 4.55 4.04
N GLN A 505 14.40 4.92 2.84
CA GLN A 505 13.21 4.33 2.21
C GLN A 505 13.29 2.81 2.06
N LEU A 506 14.48 2.26 1.77
CA LEU A 506 14.68 0.81 1.68
C LEU A 506 14.51 0.11 3.03
N ALA A 507 14.88 0.74 4.15
CA ALA A 507 14.72 0.17 5.47
C ALA A 507 13.23 0.07 5.86
N GLY A 508 12.47 1.13 5.61
CA GLY A 508 11.02 1.12 5.81
C GLY A 508 10.31 0.07 4.94
N TYR A 509 10.72 -0.05 3.67
CA TYR A 509 10.18 -1.07 2.76
C TYR A 509 10.52 -2.49 3.20
N ARG A 510 11.77 -2.74 3.62
CA ARG A 510 12.20 -4.04 4.18
C ARG A 510 11.39 -4.40 5.42
N SER A 511 11.17 -3.44 6.32
CA SER A 511 10.34 -3.66 7.50
C SER A 511 8.92 -4.08 7.12
N LYS A 512 8.26 -3.32 6.23
CA LYS A 512 6.91 -3.65 5.77
C LYS A 512 6.82 -5.03 5.11
N LEU A 513 7.81 -5.40 4.29
CA LEU A 513 7.92 -6.75 3.71
C LEU A 513 8.07 -7.83 4.78
N ALA A 514 8.88 -7.59 5.82
CA ALA A 514 9.06 -8.55 6.91
C ALA A 514 7.75 -8.82 7.65
N PHE A 515 6.97 -7.77 7.97
CA PHE A 515 5.65 -7.92 8.59
C PHE A 515 4.61 -8.59 7.68
N ALA A 516 4.83 -8.66 6.37
CA ALA A 516 3.94 -9.37 5.47
C ALA A 516 4.05 -10.90 5.61
N HIS A 517 5.10 -11.42 6.25
CA HIS A 517 5.35 -12.86 6.49
C HIS A 517 5.20 -13.72 5.21
N GLY A 518 5.75 -13.23 4.09
CA GLY A 518 5.70 -13.93 2.79
C GLY A 518 4.37 -13.82 2.04
N VAL A 519 3.34 -13.20 2.63
CA VAL A 519 2.07 -12.93 1.94
C VAL A 519 2.15 -11.57 1.25
N PRO A 520 2.01 -11.48 -0.08
CA PRO A 520 2.07 -10.21 -0.83
C PRO A 520 0.79 -9.34 -0.63
N SER A 521 0.49 -8.95 0.61
CA SER A 521 -0.61 -8.07 1.00
C SER A 521 -0.17 -6.95 1.95
N ASP A 522 -0.44 -5.70 1.58
CA ASP A 522 -0.26 -4.53 2.46
C ASP A 522 -1.11 -4.64 3.72
N SER A 523 -2.36 -5.09 3.57
CA SER A 523 -3.32 -5.27 4.67
C SER A 523 -2.83 -6.28 5.71
N VAL A 524 -2.26 -7.41 5.27
CA VAL A 524 -1.67 -8.41 6.17
C VAL A 524 -0.46 -7.85 6.92
N ALA A 525 0.38 -7.05 6.26
CA ALA A 525 1.50 -6.38 6.92
C ALA A 525 1.03 -5.43 8.05
N PHE A 526 -0.06 -4.68 7.84
CA PHE A 526 -0.66 -3.85 8.89
C PHE A 526 -1.17 -4.69 10.07
N VAL A 527 -1.89 -5.80 9.80
CA VAL A 527 -2.40 -6.69 10.86
C VAL A 527 -1.27 -7.25 11.71
N ASN A 528 -0.23 -7.81 11.08
CA ASN A 528 0.88 -8.43 11.79
C ASN A 528 1.66 -7.40 12.61
N ALA A 529 1.96 -6.22 12.05
CA ALA A 529 2.64 -5.15 12.77
C ALA A 529 1.82 -4.64 13.97
N PHE A 530 0.50 -4.51 13.82
CA PHE A 530 -0.39 -4.10 14.90
C PHE A 530 -0.43 -5.12 16.04
N LYS A 531 -0.64 -6.41 15.73
CA LYS A 531 -0.68 -7.48 16.74
C LYS A 531 0.65 -7.62 17.50
N VAL A 532 1.79 -7.46 16.81
CA VAL A 532 3.12 -7.46 17.46
C VAL A 532 3.29 -6.22 18.35
N GLY A 533 2.81 -5.05 17.92
CA GLY A 533 2.83 -3.82 18.71
C GLY A 533 2.04 -3.94 20.02
N GLU A 534 0.81 -4.46 19.98
CA GLU A 534 -0.02 -4.66 21.18
C GLU A 534 0.61 -5.65 22.18
N LEU A 535 1.23 -6.72 21.69
CA LEU A 535 1.95 -7.69 22.54
C LEU A 535 3.14 -7.04 23.26
N SER A 536 3.81 -6.08 22.62
CA SER A 536 4.91 -5.34 23.25
C SER A 536 4.42 -4.43 24.38
N GLU A 537 3.29 -3.74 24.21
CA GLU A 537 2.69 -2.90 25.27
C GLU A 537 2.19 -3.76 26.45
N GLY A 538 1.59 -4.92 26.17
CA GLY A 538 0.98 -5.81 27.18
C GLY A 538 1.96 -6.48 28.16
N ASN A 539 3.24 -6.59 27.79
CA ASN A 539 4.27 -7.26 28.62
C ASN A 539 4.93 -6.33 29.67
N GLY A 540 4.36 -5.14 29.92
CA GLY A 540 4.91 -4.19 30.90
C GLY A 540 6.15 -3.46 30.41
N ALA A 541 6.32 -3.33 29.08
CA ALA A 541 7.40 -2.59 28.46
C ALA A 541 7.40 -1.12 28.91
N THR A 542 8.59 -0.53 29.07
CA THR A 542 8.68 0.90 29.36
C THR A 542 8.46 1.71 28.08
N CYS A 543 8.07 2.99 28.23
CA CYS A 543 7.95 3.92 27.11
C CYS A 543 9.25 4.04 26.27
N SER A 544 10.41 3.75 26.87
CA SER A 544 11.70 3.72 26.16
C SER A 544 11.81 2.51 25.24
N ASP A 545 11.40 1.33 25.72
CA ASP A 545 11.49 0.06 24.97
C ASP A 545 10.57 0.09 23.74
N GLU A 546 9.36 0.63 23.90
CA GLU A 546 8.42 0.82 22.78
C GLU A 546 8.97 1.77 21.72
N LEU A 547 9.65 2.85 22.12
CA LEU A 547 10.25 3.80 21.19
C LEU A 547 11.43 3.20 20.44
N GLU A 548 12.21 2.34 21.09
CA GLU A 548 13.30 1.59 20.47
C GLU A 548 12.76 0.56 19.46
N TRP A 549 11.74 -0.23 19.86
CA TRP A 549 11.05 -1.15 18.95
C TRP A 549 10.48 -0.42 17.72
N GLY A 550 9.86 0.75 17.90
CA GLY A 550 9.37 1.57 16.80
C GLY A 550 10.47 2.04 15.85
N LYS A 551 11.65 2.40 16.37
CA LYS A 551 12.80 2.79 15.54
C LYS A 551 13.36 1.61 14.75
N GLU A 552 13.56 0.46 15.40
CA GLU A 552 14.08 -0.75 14.76
C GLU A 552 13.18 -1.25 13.63
N ASN A 553 11.86 -1.16 13.84
CA ASN A 553 10.85 -1.64 12.90
C ASN A 553 10.34 -0.55 11.95
N CYS A 554 10.90 0.66 11.95
CA CYS A 554 10.39 1.79 11.15
C CYS A 554 8.88 2.03 11.35
N ILE A 555 8.39 1.98 12.60
CA ILE A 555 6.98 2.21 12.99
C ILE A 555 6.86 3.48 13.82
N GLN A 556 5.87 4.31 13.50
CA GLN A 556 5.53 5.51 14.26
C GLN A 556 4.61 5.15 15.43
N ILE A 557 5.15 5.05 16.65
CA ILE A 557 4.42 4.66 17.87
C ILE A 557 3.17 5.53 18.14
N LYS A 558 3.23 6.83 17.83
CA LYS A 558 2.04 7.67 17.98
C LYS A 558 0.90 7.25 17.04
N ARG A 559 1.22 6.83 15.81
CA ARG A 559 0.23 6.45 14.80
C ARG A 559 -0.39 5.10 15.09
N ILE A 560 0.41 4.13 15.55
CA ILE A 560 -0.12 2.81 15.90
C ILE A 560 -1.10 2.91 17.09
N ARG A 561 -0.85 3.82 18.05
CA ARG A 561 -1.80 4.14 19.12
C ARG A 561 -3.09 4.81 18.61
N GLU A 562 -3.00 5.75 17.67
CA GLU A 562 -4.18 6.32 17.01
C GLU A 562 -5.02 5.23 16.30
N VAL A 563 -4.35 4.25 15.70
CA VAL A 563 -5.01 3.07 15.10
C VAL A 563 -5.65 2.19 16.18
N ALA A 564 -4.99 1.95 17.31
CA ALA A 564 -5.53 1.17 18.41
C ALA A 564 -6.80 1.82 19.01
N GLU A 565 -6.78 3.15 19.19
CA GLU A 565 -7.94 3.92 19.64
C GLU A 565 -9.13 3.78 18.67
N LEU A 566 -8.87 3.87 17.36
CA LEU A 566 -9.91 3.69 16.35
C LEU A 566 -10.40 2.24 16.27
N PHE A 567 -9.51 1.26 16.39
CA PHE A 567 -9.86 -0.16 16.47
C PHE A 567 -10.83 -0.43 17.62
N VAL A 568 -10.57 0.09 18.82
CA VAL A 568 -11.45 -0.05 19.98
C VAL A 568 -12.80 0.63 19.73
N ASP A 569 -12.83 1.84 19.16
CA ASP A 569 -14.10 2.51 18.82
C ASP A 569 -14.91 1.71 17.78
N LEU A 570 -14.26 1.21 16.73
CA LEU A 570 -14.93 0.38 15.74
C LEU A 570 -15.48 -0.90 16.38
N LYS A 571 -14.70 -1.58 17.23
CA LYS A 571 -15.14 -2.75 18.02
C LYS A 571 -16.40 -2.45 18.84
N VAL A 572 -16.45 -1.28 19.49
CA VAL A 572 -17.63 -0.83 20.26
C VAL A 572 -18.82 -0.55 19.34
N ARG A 573 -18.63 0.12 18.20
CA ARG A 573 -19.73 0.43 17.27
C ARG A 573 -20.34 -0.80 16.64
N VAL A 574 -19.51 -1.75 16.21
CA VAL A 574 -20.00 -2.99 15.57
C VAL A 574 -20.73 -3.90 16.56
N SER A 575 -20.40 -3.81 17.86
CA SER A 575 -21.13 -4.55 18.91
C SER A 575 -22.61 -4.22 18.99
N GLN A 576 -23.02 -3.00 18.60
CA GLN A 576 -24.43 -2.60 18.52
C GLN A 576 -25.21 -3.41 17.47
N PHE A 577 -24.50 -4.04 16.54
CA PHE A 577 -25.05 -4.90 15.51
C PHE A 577 -24.86 -6.40 15.83
N ASN A 578 -24.57 -6.75 17.09
CA ASN A 578 -24.28 -8.12 17.54
C ASN A 578 -23.03 -8.74 16.87
N MET A 579 -22.08 -7.89 16.45
CA MET A 579 -20.77 -8.31 15.96
C MET A 579 -19.74 -8.17 17.08
N HIS A 580 -19.24 -9.30 17.58
CA HIS A 580 -18.28 -9.33 18.68
C HIS A 580 -16.97 -9.97 18.24
N VAL A 581 -15.85 -9.42 18.70
CA VAL A 581 -14.53 -10.06 18.57
C VAL A 581 -14.42 -11.09 19.69
N SER A 582 -14.18 -12.35 19.34
CA SER A 582 -14.07 -13.45 20.29
C SER A 582 -12.84 -13.30 21.18
N ASP A 583 -13.02 -13.38 22.50
CA ASP A 583 -11.90 -13.35 23.46
C ASP A 583 -11.19 -14.73 23.57
N SER A 584 -11.81 -15.79 23.04
CA SER A 584 -11.28 -17.15 23.07
C SER A 584 -10.38 -17.42 21.86
N SER A 585 -9.09 -17.09 21.96
CA SER A 585 -8.08 -17.61 21.05
C SER A 585 -7.76 -19.05 21.42
N HIS A 586 -8.57 -20.02 20.98
CA HIS A 586 -8.05 -21.38 20.88
C HIS A 586 -6.87 -21.33 19.90
N PRO A 587 -5.68 -21.83 20.27
CA PRO A 587 -4.55 -21.82 19.37
C PRO A 587 -4.92 -22.65 18.14
N LEU A 588 -5.07 -21.98 17.00
CA LEU A 588 -5.25 -22.64 15.72
C LEU A 588 -4.01 -23.47 15.43
N ASP A 589 -4.22 -24.65 14.84
CA ASP A 589 -3.12 -25.41 14.30
C ASP A 589 -2.53 -24.69 13.07
N TYR A 590 -1.38 -25.17 12.57
CA TYR A 590 -0.69 -24.57 11.43
C TYR A 590 -1.64 -24.41 10.22
N ALA A 591 -2.43 -25.43 9.90
CA ALA A 591 -3.36 -25.41 8.78
C ALA A 591 -4.49 -24.38 8.97
N GLY A 592 -5.01 -24.25 10.19
CA GLY A 592 -6.02 -23.25 10.54
C GLY A 592 -5.51 -21.82 10.40
N ILE A 593 -4.27 -21.54 10.80
CA ILE A 593 -3.65 -20.21 10.64
C ILE A 593 -3.58 -19.82 9.16
N HIS A 594 -3.13 -20.74 8.29
CA HIS A 594 -3.00 -20.48 6.86
C HIS A 594 -4.36 -20.36 6.17
N SER A 595 -5.32 -21.22 6.54
CA SER A 595 -6.69 -21.15 6.01
C SER A 595 -7.34 -19.81 6.38
N GLN A 596 -7.15 -19.34 7.61
CA GLN A 596 -7.65 -18.05 8.07
C GLN A 596 -7.02 -16.87 7.30
N ARG A 597 -5.72 -16.95 6.94
CA ARG A 597 -5.06 -15.96 6.08
C ARG A 597 -5.67 -15.93 4.68
N PHE A 598 -5.92 -17.08 4.07
CA PHE A 598 -6.60 -17.16 2.78
C PHE A 598 -8.02 -16.59 2.84
N ILE A 599 -8.79 -16.95 3.88
CA ILE A 599 -10.12 -16.40 4.12
C ILE A 599 -10.07 -14.87 4.21
N LEU A 600 -9.10 -14.31 4.94
CA LEU A 600 -8.91 -12.86 5.02
C LEU A 600 -8.62 -12.23 3.64
N GLN A 601 -7.80 -12.85 2.79
CA GLN A 601 -7.57 -12.38 1.42
C GLN A 601 -8.86 -12.40 0.59
N VAL A 602 -9.71 -13.43 0.75
CA VAL A 602 -11.01 -13.48 0.07
C VAL A 602 -11.98 -12.42 0.60
N VAL A 603 -11.95 -12.13 1.92
CA VAL A 603 -12.71 -11.02 2.51
C VAL A 603 -12.27 -9.67 1.97
N ILE A 604 -10.95 -9.44 1.83
CA ILE A 604 -10.40 -8.24 1.18
C ILE A 604 -10.89 -8.15 -0.27
N ALA A 605 -10.83 -9.25 -1.03
CA ALA A 605 -11.33 -9.30 -2.40
C ALA A 605 -12.83 -8.96 -2.48
N GLY A 606 -13.66 -9.54 -1.61
CA GLY A 606 -15.10 -9.27 -1.59
C GLY A 606 -15.48 -7.86 -1.13
N ALA A 607 -14.69 -7.30 -0.22
CA ALA A 607 -14.85 -5.92 0.23
C ALA A 607 -14.61 -4.95 -0.93
N PHE A 608 -13.50 -5.11 -1.66
CA PHE A 608 -13.07 -4.17 -2.70
C PHE A 608 -13.55 -4.51 -4.11
N TYR A 609 -14.47 -5.46 -4.29
CA TYR A 609 -15.16 -5.64 -5.58
C TYR A 609 -15.76 -4.29 -6.05
N PRO A 610 -15.52 -3.81 -7.30
CA PRO A 610 -14.88 -4.50 -8.43
C PRO A 610 -13.41 -4.09 -8.73
N ASN A 611 -12.63 -3.62 -7.75
CA ASN A 611 -11.24 -3.13 -7.92
C ASN A 611 -10.22 -4.27 -8.17
N TYR A 612 -10.42 -5.01 -9.25
CA TYR A 612 -9.70 -6.22 -9.64
C TYR A 612 -8.80 -5.97 -10.86
N PHE A 613 -7.59 -6.49 -10.78
CA PHE A 613 -6.56 -6.34 -11.81
C PHE A 613 -5.88 -7.68 -12.05
N LEU A 614 -5.69 -8.03 -13.32
CA LEU A 614 -5.08 -9.31 -13.69
C LEU A 614 -3.61 -9.11 -14.02
N GLN A 615 -2.80 -10.09 -13.62
CA GLN A 615 -1.40 -10.18 -14.00
C GLN A 615 -1.28 -10.33 -15.53
N GLY A 616 -0.41 -9.52 -16.14
CA GLY A 616 -0.08 -9.61 -17.56
C GLY A 616 0.84 -10.81 -17.86
N ALA A 617 0.69 -11.37 -19.05
CA ALA A 617 1.54 -12.46 -19.54
C ALA A 617 3.00 -12.00 -19.72
N ILE A 618 3.94 -12.92 -19.48
CA ILE A 618 5.37 -12.70 -19.68
C ILE A 618 5.83 -13.69 -20.74
N ASP A 619 6.51 -13.18 -21.78
CA ASP A 619 7.21 -14.01 -22.74
C ASP A 619 8.47 -14.59 -22.05
N GLU A 620 8.35 -15.86 -21.62
CA GLU A 620 9.39 -16.56 -20.87
C GLU A 620 10.70 -16.68 -21.66
N GLU A 621 10.63 -16.98 -22.96
CA GLU A 621 11.80 -17.14 -23.82
C GLU A 621 12.57 -15.81 -23.93
N GLN A 622 11.85 -14.71 -24.18
CA GLN A 622 12.46 -13.39 -24.25
C GLN A 622 13.03 -12.97 -22.88
N ALA A 623 12.30 -13.25 -21.79
CA ALA A 623 12.73 -12.89 -20.44
C ALA A 623 14.00 -13.65 -20.01
N SER A 624 14.08 -14.95 -20.31
CA SER A 624 15.26 -15.79 -20.07
C SER A 624 16.48 -15.28 -20.85
N LYS A 625 16.31 -14.98 -22.14
CA LYS A 625 17.38 -14.41 -22.99
C LYS A 625 17.88 -13.07 -22.47
N GLU A 626 16.98 -12.20 -21.98
CA GLU A 626 17.37 -10.91 -21.44
C GLU A 626 18.14 -11.00 -20.11
N LEU A 627 17.88 -12.03 -19.30
CA LEU A 627 18.56 -12.29 -18.04
C LEU A 627 19.81 -13.17 -18.21
N SER A 628 20.16 -13.54 -19.44
CA SER A 628 21.28 -14.43 -19.79
C SER A 628 21.27 -15.76 -19.01
N GLY A 629 20.09 -16.33 -18.77
CA GLY A 629 19.93 -17.61 -18.07
C GLY A 629 20.31 -17.59 -16.57
N ASN A 630 20.34 -16.41 -15.93
CA ASN A 630 20.49 -16.30 -14.48
C ASN A 630 19.12 -16.43 -13.77
N ASP A 631 19.11 -16.92 -12.54
CA ASP A 631 17.87 -17.14 -11.77
C ASP A 631 17.15 -15.80 -11.45
N PRO A 632 15.91 -15.58 -11.93
CA PRO A 632 15.15 -14.36 -11.65
C PRO A 632 14.76 -14.21 -10.17
N ARG A 633 14.82 -15.28 -9.37
CA ARG A 633 14.53 -15.25 -7.92
C ARG A 633 15.66 -14.64 -7.11
N THR A 634 16.88 -14.63 -7.64
CA THR A 634 18.09 -14.17 -6.93
C THR A 634 18.85 -13.07 -7.65
N THR A 635 18.53 -12.78 -8.92
CA THR A 635 19.35 -11.93 -9.80
C THR A 635 18.59 -10.71 -10.32
N VAL A 636 19.29 -9.56 -10.39
CA VAL A 636 18.84 -8.37 -11.12
C VAL A 636 19.86 -7.90 -12.15
N MET A 637 19.37 -7.24 -13.20
CA MET A 637 20.19 -6.73 -14.28
C MET A 637 20.37 -5.21 -14.19
N VAL A 638 21.57 -4.71 -14.48
CA VAL A 638 21.86 -3.30 -14.73
C VAL A 638 22.36 -3.09 -16.16
N ARG A 639 22.05 -1.94 -16.75
CA ARG A 639 22.40 -1.57 -18.14
C ARG A 639 23.19 -0.27 -18.18
N ASN A 640 23.75 0.04 -19.36
CA ASN A 640 24.58 1.23 -19.62
C ASN A 640 25.90 1.24 -18.82
N LEU A 641 26.55 0.08 -18.72
CA LEU A 641 27.88 0.00 -18.12
C LEU A 641 28.96 0.51 -19.07
N PRO A 642 30.02 1.13 -18.53
CA PRO A 642 31.16 1.60 -19.31
C PRO A 642 31.97 0.42 -19.88
N PRO A 643 32.83 0.65 -20.89
CA PRO A 643 33.89 -0.29 -21.24
C PRO A 643 34.72 -0.68 -20.01
N PHE A 644 35.20 -1.92 -19.96
CA PHE A 644 35.94 -2.50 -18.85
C PHE A 644 35.18 -2.48 -17.52
N ALA A 645 33.85 -2.64 -17.56
CA ALA A 645 32.97 -2.57 -16.39
C ALA A 645 33.41 -3.42 -15.20
N PHE A 646 34.04 -4.57 -15.44
CA PHE A 646 34.56 -5.47 -14.41
C PHE A 646 35.59 -4.82 -13.49
N LEU A 647 36.26 -3.72 -13.89
CA LEU A 647 37.17 -2.96 -13.01
C LEU A 647 36.42 -2.26 -11.86
N TYR A 648 35.14 -1.95 -12.05
CA TYR A 648 34.32 -1.17 -11.12
C TYR A 648 33.38 -2.03 -10.28
N TYR A 649 33.59 -3.36 -10.27
CA TYR A 649 32.72 -4.30 -9.56
C TYR A 649 32.53 -3.98 -8.07
N LYS A 650 33.56 -3.43 -7.39
CA LYS A 650 33.46 -3.00 -5.98
C LYS A 650 32.55 -1.78 -5.80
N GLN A 651 32.59 -0.83 -6.74
CA GLN A 651 31.65 0.30 -6.73
C GLN A 651 30.23 -0.20 -6.97
N LEU A 652 30.06 -1.12 -7.94
CA LEU A 652 28.76 -1.72 -8.22
C LEU A 652 28.22 -2.49 -7.01
N GLN A 653 29.03 -3.33 -6.36
CA GLN A 653 28.68 -4.01 -5.10
C GLN A 653 28.22 -3.01 -4.02
N SER A 654 28.92 -1.87 -3.87
CA SER A 654 28.57 -0.86 -2.88
C SER A 654 27.21 -0.20 -3.14
N LEU A 655 26.75 -0.12 -4.40
CA LEU A 655 25.43 0.42 -4.73
C LEU A 655 24.30 -0.48 -4.21
N PHE A 656 24.54 -1.78 -4.06
CA PHE A 656 23.55 -2.75 -3.58
C PHE A 656 23.70 -3.09 -2.08
N ARG A 657 24.63 -2.47 -1.35
CA ARG A 657 24.91 -2.75 0.06
C ARG A 657 23.66 -2.65 0.95
N GLN A 658 22.75 -1.73 0.66
CA GLN A 658 21.50 -1.57 1.41
C GLN A 658 20.43 -2.61 1.03
N CYS A 659 20.55 -3.26 -0.12
CA CYS A 659 19.59 -4.27 -0.59
C CYS A 659 19.86 -5.63 0.05
N GLY A 660 21.12 -6.06 0.08
CA GLY A 660 21.56 -7.33 0.66
C GLY A 660 23.01 -7.66 0.31
N GLN A 661 23.45 -8.87 0.66
CA GLN A 661 24.79 -9.33 0.36
C GLN A 661 24.87 -9.87 -1.08
N VAL A 662 25.70 -9.25 -1.91
CA VAL A 662 25.96 -9.68 -3.29
C VAL A 662 26.85 -10.93 -3.27
N LYS A 663 26.38 -12.00 -3.92
CA LYS A 663 27.09 -13.27 -4.14
C LYS A 663 28.01 -13.19 -5.35
N PHE A 664 27.44 -12.74 -6.47
CA PHE A 664 28.09 -12.81 -7.77
C PHE A 664 27.75 -11.61 -8.63
N ILE A 665 28.69 -11.16 -9.47
CA ILE A 665 28.40 -10.23 -10.56
C ILE A 665 28.95 -10.78 -11.87
N SER A 666 28.06 -11.03 -12.83
CA SER A 666 28.38 -11.43 -14.20
C SER A 666 28.33 -10.20 -15.09
N PHE A 667 29.39 -9.94 -15.86
CA PHE A 667 29.44 -8.87 -16.85
C PHE A 667 29.27 -9.46 -18.24
N GLU A 668 28.41 -8.84 -19.06
CA GLU A 668 28.22 -9.22 -20.46
C GLU A 668 27.89 -7.97 -21.28
N GLY A 669 28.81 -7.59 -22.18
CA GLY A 669 28.62 -6.38 -22.96
C GLY A 669 28.53 -5.14 -22.05
N SER A 670 27.51 -4.31 -22.29
CA SER A 670 27.19 -3.14 -21.46
C SER A 670 26.22 -3.45 -20.32
N ARG A 671 26.09 -4.73 -19.92
CA ARG A 671 25.17 -5.21 -18.89
C ARG A 671 25.93 -5.91 -17.76
N ALA A 672 25.37 -5.86 -16.56
CA ALA A 672 25.80 -6.76 -15.49
C ALA A 672 24.59 -7.37 -14.79
N TYR A 673 24.78 -8.58 -14.31
CA TYR A 673 23.82 -9.38 -13.58
C TYR A 673 24.34 -9.54 -12.16
N VAL A 674 23.57 -9.06 -11.18
CA VAL A 674 23.93 -9.02 -9.76
C VAL A 674 23.09 -10.08 -9.05
N GLU A 675 23.73 -11.14 -8.58
CA GLU A 675 23.10 -12.23 -7.83
C GLU A 675 23.32 -12.02 -6.33
N PHE A 676 22.27 -12.19 -5.53
CA PHE A 676 22.31 -12.09 -4.08
C PHE A 676 22.46 -13.46 -3.40
N TYR A 677 22.99 -13.47 -2.17
CA TYR A 677 22.99 -14.69 -1.34
C TYR A 677 21.56 -15.03 -0.89
N ARG A 678 21.22 -16.33 -0.90
CA ARG A 678 20.07 -16.83 -0.14
C ARG A 678 20.43 -16.83 1.33
N SER A 679 19.68 -16.07 2.13
CA SER A 679 19.88 -16.00 3.58
C SER A 679 19.44 -17.31 4.25
N SER A 680 18.32 -17.91 3.83
CA SER A 680 17.82 -19.20 4.34
C SER A 680 17.79 -20.26 3.23
N LEU A 681 18.06 -21.52 3.58
CA LEU A 681 17.86 -22.67 2.69
C LEU A 681 16.38 -22.97 2.43
N GLN A 682 15.47 -22.43 3.24
CA GLN A 682 14.02 -22.66 3.15
C GLN A 682 13.29 -21.65 2.25
N ASP A 683 13.97 -20.61 1.76
CA ASP A 683 13.36 -19.59 0.89
C ASP A 683 13.37 -20.07 -0.57
N SER A 684 12.24 -20.65 -1.03
CA SER A 684 12.05 -21.12 -2.41
C SER A 684 11.57 -20.04 -3.40
N GLY A 685 11.03 -18.93 -2.89
CA GLY A 685 10.49 -17.80 -3.66
C GLY A 685 11.52 -16.72 -4.03
N VAL A 686 11.04 -15.59 -4.55
CA VAL A 686 11.86 -14.41 -4.90
C VAL A 686 12.47 -13.79 -3.64
N LEU A 687 13.79 -13.59 -3.65
CA LEU A 687 14.52 -13.00 -2.53
C LEU A 687 14.07 -11.54 -2.25
N PRO A 688 13.86 -11.15 -0.97
CA PRO A 688 13.60 -9.77 -0.61
C PRO A 688 14.64 -8.77 -1.15
N GLU A 689 15.90 -9.21 -1.28
CA GLU A 689 17.01 -8.45 -1.86
C GLU A 689 16.75 -8.05 -3.32
N VAL A 690 16.13 -8.93 -4.11
CA VAL A 690 15.74 -8.65 -5.50
C VAL A 690 14.67 -7.56 -5.51
N SER A 691 13.62 -7.69 -4.68
CA SER A 691 12.56 -6.68 -4.56
C SER A 691 13.11 -5.31 -4.09
N LEU A 692 14.03 -5.30 -3.12
CA LEU A 692 14.69 -4.09 -2.62
C LEU A 692 15.57 -3.42 -3.68
N SER A 693 16.27 -4.22 -4.49
CA SER A 693 17.14 -3.70 -5.55
C SER A 693 16.34 -3.13 -6.72
N LEU A 694 15.27 -3.79 -7.14
CA LEU A 694 14.35 -3.26 -8.13
C LEU A 694 13.64 -1.99 -7.62
N ARG A 695 13.40 -1.89 -6.30
CA ARG A 695 12.89 -0.68 -5.67
C ARG A 695 13.85 0.51 -5.76
N LEU A 696 15.17 0.28 -5.75
CA LEU A 696 16.16 1.36 -5.98
C LEU A 696 15.94 2.05 -7.34
N SER A 697 15.54 1.32 -8.38
CA SER A 697 15.30 1.90 -9.72
C SER A 697 14.16 2.93 -9.74
N GLN A 698 13.24 2.86 -8.77
CA GLN A 698 12.11 3.79 -8.64
C GLN A 698 12.48 5.06 -7.87
N GLN A 699 13.64 5.10 -7.20
CA GLN A 699 14.09 6.28 -6.46
C GLN A 699 14.59 7.38 -7.41
N LYS A 700 14.48 8.65 -6.98
CA LYS A 700 14.95 9.80 -7.77
C LYS A 700 16.49 9.84 -7.88
N GLN A 701 17.21 9.14 -7.00
CA GLN A 701 18.68 9.14 -6.96
C GLN A 701 19.24 8.19 -8.03
N ARG A 702 19.93 8.75 -9.03
CA ARG A 702 20.58 7.96 -10.09
C ARG A 702 21.71 7.11 -9.52
N LEU A 703 21.80 5.86 -9.96
CA LEU A 703 22.98 5.00 -9.73
C LEU A 703 24.14 5.50 -10.57
N ASN A 704 25.29 5.78 -9.94
CA ASN A 704 26.43 6.37 -10.63
C ASN A 704 27.73 5.63 -10.31
N LEU A 705 28.56 5.45 -11.34
CA LEU A 705 29.91 4.92 -11.23
C LEU A 705 30.91 6.03 -11.56
N HIS A 706 32.01 6.07 -10.82
CA HIS A 706 33.16 6.90 -11.15
C HIS A 706 34.14 6.06 -11.96
N VAL A 707 34.33 6.43 -13.22
CA VAL A 707 35.02 5.60 -14.21
C VAL A 707 36.19 6.36 -14.84
N HIS A 708 37.15 5.60 -15.36
CA HIS A 708 38.24 6.10 -16.18
C HIS A 708 37.83 6.05 -17.66
N THR A 709 38.43 6.90 -18.47
CA THR A 709 38.23 6.86 -19.93
C THR A 709 38.93 5.63 -20.53
N THR A 710 38.44 5.13 -21.67
CA THR A 710 39.05 3.97 -22.36
C THR A 710 40.55 4.19 -22.60
N ASN A 711 40.95 5.41 -23.00
CA ASN A 711 42.34 5.78 -23.23
C ASN A 711 43.21 5.69 -21.96
N GLU A 712 42.65 6.03 -20.79
CA GLU A 712 43.36 5.92 -19.50
C GLU A 712 43.54 4.44 -19.11
N VAL A 713 42.53 3.59 -19.34
CA VAL A 713 42.62 2.14 -19.08
C VAL A 713 43.66 1.48 -19.98
N GLU A 714 43.66 1.82 -21.27
CA GLU A 714 44.62 1.29 -22.25
C GLU A 714 46.05 1.80 -21.98
N ALA A 715 46.22 3.06 -21.57
CA ALA A 715 47.53 3.59 -21.17
C ALA A 715 48.10 2.87 -19.94
N LEU A 716 47.23 2.47 -18.98
CA LEU A 716 47.61 1.72 -17.78
C LEU A 716 47.87 0.23 -18.06
N ALA A 717 47.35 -0.31 -19.17
CA ALA A 717 47.60 -1.68 -19.61
C ALA A 717 49.01 -1.88 -20.20
N GLY A 718 49.73 -0.79 -20.52
CA GLY A 718 51.07 -0.81 -21.14
C GLY A 718 51.06 -1.30 -22.59
N CYS A 719 52.16 -1.92 -23.06
CA CYS A 719 52.29 -2.45 -24.43
C CYS A 719 51.40 -3.67 -24.75
N ARG A 720 50.39 -3.99 -23.92
CA ARG A 720 49.50 -5.14 -24.08
C ARG A 720 48.15 -4.70 -24.65
N THR A 721 47.70 -5.35 -25.73
CA THR A 721 46.42 -5.02 -26.37
C THR A 721 45.24 -5.54 -25.55
N VAL A 722 44.49 -4.65 -24.90
CA VAL A 722 43.32 -4.99 -24.05
C VAL A 722 41.97 -4.61 -24.67
N SER A 723 41.92 -4.17 -25.92
CA SER A 723 40.68 -3.73 -26.59
C SER A 723 39.59 -4.81 -26.65
N HIS A 724 39.96 -6.09 -26.76
CA HIS A 724 39.04 -7.22 -26.71
C HIS A 724 38.36 -7.40 -25.33
N LEU A 725 38.93 -6.83 -24.26
CA LEU A 725 38.39 -6.88 -22.90
C LEU A 725 37.39 -5.76 -22.60
N GLN A 726 37.19 -4.80 -23.51
CA GLN A 726 36.28 -3.66 -23.29
C GLN A 726 34.86 -4.11 -22.92
N TYR A 727 34.39 -5.20 -23.51
CA TYR A 727 33.04 -5.75 -23.30
C TYR A 727 33.08 -7.27 -23.08
N ALA A 728 34.22 -7.77 -22.58
CA ALA A 728 34.40 -9.20 -22.34
C ALA A 728 33.42 -9.73 -21.28
N ARG A 729 33.06 -11.01 -21.43
CA ARG A 729 32.28 -11.71 -20.42
C ARG A 729 33.17 -12.06 -19.23
N VAL A 730 32.89 -11.46 -18.08
CA VAL A 730 33.71 -11.59 -16.88
C VAL A 730 32.82 -11.88 -15.70
N ASN A 731 33.19 -12.86 -14.90
CA ASN A 731 32.50 -13.23 -13.68
C ASN A 731 33.31 -12.80 -12.47
N VAL A 732 32.62 -12.24 -11.48
CA VAL A 732 33.20 -11.83 -10.20
C VAL A 732 32.51 -12.57 -9.08
N ASP A 733 33.28 -13.40 -8.40
CA ASP A 733 32.85 -14.13 -7.22
C ASP A 733 33.41 -13.44 -5.97
N PHE A 734 32.51 -12.94 -5.13
CA PHE A 734 32.87 -12.24 -3.90
C PHE A 734 33.23 -13.19 -2.76
N GLN A 735 32.87 -14.47 -2.84
CA GLN A 735 33.24 -15.48 -1.86
C GLN A 735 34.71 -15.86 -2.00
N SER A 736 35.09 -16.28 -3.20
CA SER A 736 36.46 -16.65 -3.52
C SER A 736 37.37 -15.44 -3.79
N GLN A 737 36.78 -14.23 -3.86
CA GLN A 737 37.44 -12.99 -4.28
C GLN A 737 38.14 -13.12 -5.64
N THR A 738 37.59 -13.97 -6.53
CA THR A 738 38.15 -14.22 -7.84
C THR A 738 37.41 -13.46 -8.94
N VAL A 739 38.17 -13.07 -9.96
CA VAL A 739 37.66 -12.50 -11.21
C VAL A 739 38.19 -13.36 -12.34
N TYR A 740 37.29 -13.87 -13.18
CA TYR A 740 37.68 -14.80 -14.24
C TYR A 740 36.85 -14.59 -15.53
N PRO A 741 37.45 -14.80 -16.71
CA PRO A 741 36.73 -14.69 -17.98
C PRO A 741 35.80 -15.89 -18.20
N VAL A 742 34.66 -15.63 -18.85
CA VAL A 742 33.66 -16.63 -19.24
C VAL A 742 33.84 -16.99 -20.70
N GLY A 743 33.71 -18.27 -21.00
CA GLY A 743 33.90 -18.79 -22.34
C GLY A 743 32.84 -18.41 -23.39
N VAL A 744 33.17 -18.60 -24.68
CA VAL A 744 32.30 -18.44 -25.87
C VAL A 744 31.27 -19.58 -25.99
N LEU A 745 31.59 -20.79 -25.51
CA LEU A 745 30.65 -21.91 -25.44
C LEU A 745 30.06 -21.99 -24.02
N SER A 746 28.83 -21.51 -23.88
CA SER A 746 28.02 -21.62 -22.67
C SER A 746 27.19 -22.89 -22.71
N SER A 747 27.82 -24.07 -22.60
CA SER A 747 27.07 -25.21 -22.06
C SER A 747 27.10 -25.05 -20.54
N THR A 748 25.95 -24.70 -19.96
CA THR A 748 25.71 -24.57 -18.51
C THR A 748 25.98 -25.87 -17.74
N ILE A 749 26.16 -26.98 -18.45
CA ILE A 749 26.36 -28.32 -17.91
C ILE A 749 27.83 -28.70 -18.06
N ASP A 750 28.50 -28.88 -16.92
CA ASP A 750 29.86 -29.41 -16.84
C ASP A 750 29.83 -30.94 -16.98
N PRO A 751 30.36 -31.53 -18.08
CA PRO A 751 30.31 -32.97 -18.30
C PRO A 751 31.00 -33.78 -17.19
N GLU A 752 32.00 -33.20 -16.51
CA GLU A 752 32.73 -33.88 -15.42
C GLU A 752 31.90 -33.98 -14.13
N ARG A 753 30.82 -33.20 -14.00
CA ARG A 753 29.90 -33.20 -12.85
C ARG A 753 28.63 -33.99 -13.10
N LEU A 754 28.44 -34.54 -14.30
CA LEU A 754 27.26 -35.32 -14.64
C LEU A 754 27.31 -36.72 -14.03
N PRO A 755 26.16 -37.26 -13.56
CA PRO A 755 26.05 -38.68 -13.25
C PRO A 755 26.39 -39.55 -14.46
N SER A 756 27.02 -40.71 -14.22
CA SER A 756 27.43 -41.66 -15.27
C SER A 756 26.26 -42.17 -16.12
N THR A 757 25.06 -42.23 -15.53
CA THR A 757 23.82 -42.60 -16.20
C THR A 757 22.69 -41.66 -15.78
N ARG A 758 21.67 -41.54 -16.63
CA ARG A 758 20.49 -40.68 -16.36
C ARG A 758 19.64 -41.18 -15.18
N VAL A 759 19.68 -42.49 -14.91
CA VAL A 759 18.92 -43.14 -13.83
C VAL A 759 19.91 -43.68 -12.82
N PHE A 760 19.85 -43.20 -11.59
CA PHE A 760 20.77 -43.57 -10.52
C PHE A 760 20.06 -43.61 -9.17
N VAL A 761 20.74 -44.09 -8.14
CA VAL A 761 20.20 -44.23 -6.79
C VAL A 761 20.73 -43.10 -5.92
N VAL A 762 19.85 -42.44 -5.17
CA VAL A 762 20.20 -41.35 -4.25
C VAL A 762 19.73 -41.67 -2.85
N ASN A 763 20.58 -41.36 -1.87
CA ASN A 763 20.19 -41.29 -0.46
C ASN A 763 19.80 -39.84 -0.14
N ILE A 764 18.54 -39.65 0.22
CA ILE A 764 18.02 -38.34 0.63
C ILE A 764 18.35 -38.13 2.11
N THR A 765 18.97 -36.99 2.40
CA THR A 765 19.49 -36.66 3.74
C THR A 765 18.72 -35.53 4.39
N GLU A 766 18.28 -34.55 3.60
CA GLU A 766 17.58 -33.37 4.10
C GLU A 766 16.44 -33.00 3.15
N VAL A 767 15.25 -32.79 3.71
CA VAL A 767 14.07 -32.36 2.96
C VAL A 767 13.85 -30.87 3.21
N VAL A 768 14.11 -30.04 2.20
CA VAL A 768 13.91 -28.59 2.28
C VAL A 768 12.42 -28.29 2.28
N GLU A 769 11.68 -28.80 1.29
CA GLU A 769 10.22 -28.77 1.19
C GLU A 769 9.71 -29.95 0.34
N VAL A 770 8.40 -30.02 0.07
CA VAL A 770 7.85 -31.12 -0.74
C VAL A 770 8.46 -31.09 -2.13
N GLY A 771 9.18 -32.15 -2.47
CA GLY A 771 9.85 -32.27 -3.74
C GLY A 771 11.19 -31.54 -3.87
N HIS A 772 11.63 -30.75 -2.89
CA HIS A 772 12.96 -30.12 -2.88
C HIS A 772 13.79 -30.67 -1.73
N PHE A 773 14.92 -31.29 -2.05
CA PHE A 773 15.71 -32.03 -1.08
C PHE A 773 17.19 -32.08 -1.45
N TRP A 774 18.03 -32.34 -0.45
CA TRP A 774 19.43 -32.66 -0.65
C TRP A 774 19.66 -34.17 -0.52
N GLY A 775 20.61 -34.66 -1.29
CA GLY A 775 21.04 -36.05 -1.22
C GLY A 775 22.38 -36.27 -1.89
N PHE A 776 22.85 -37.51 -1.86
CA PHE A 776 24.07 -37.92 -2.54
C PHE A 776 23.88 -39.28 -3.22
N GLN A 777 24.70 -39.55 -4.25
CA GLN A 777 24.62 -40.80 -5.00
C GLN A 777 25.00 -41.99 -4.11
N ALA A 778 24.18 -43.04 -4.15
CA ALA A 778 24.31 -44.23 -3.30
C ALA A 778 25.00 -45.40 -4.00
N ASP A 779 25.72 -45.16 -5.11
CA ASP A 779 26.52 -46.17 -5.77
C ASP A 779 27.82 -46.46 -4.99
N GLU A 780 28.36 -47.67 -5.17
CA GLU A 780 29.50 -48.18 -4.43
C GLU A 780 30.73 -47.25 -4.52
N ALA A 781 30.97 -46.68 -5.70
CA ALA A 781 32.08 -45.76 -5.94
C ALA A 781 31.93 -44.43 -5.17
N SER A 782 30.73 -43.86 -5.11
CA SER A 782 30.48 -42.61 -4.37
C SER A 782 30.55 -42.81 -2.87
N LEU A 783 29.99 -43.92 -2.36
CA LEU A 783 30.07 -44.30 -0.95
C LEU A 783 31.52 -44.54 -0.51
N GLU A 784 32.33 -45.22 -1.33
CA GLU A 784 33.75 -45.42 -1.05
C GLU A 784 34.51 -44.08 -1.04
N LYS A 785 34.23 -43.19 -1.99
CA LYS A 785 34.84 -41.85 -2.06
C LYS A 785 34.51 -41.01 -0.82
N GLN A 786 33.26 -41.04 -0.37
CA GLN A 786 32.78 -40.35 0.83
C GLN A 786 33.40 -40.94 2.11
N GLY A 787 33.49 -42.27 2.20
CA GLY A 787 34.13 -42.97 3.32
C GLY A 787 35.62 -42.64 3.44
N ARG A 788 36.35 -42.66 2.30
CA ARG A 788 37.77 -42.26 2.25
C ARG A 788 37.97 -40.81 2.66
N LEU A 789 37.12 -39.89 2.19
CA LEU A 789 37.19 -38.48 2.56
C LEU A 789 36.95 -38.26 4.06
N THR A 790 35.93 -38.92 4.61
CA THR A 790 35.60 -38.85 6.04
C THR A 790 36.73 -39.39 6.90
N ALA A 791 37.30 -40.54 6.53
CA ALA A 791 38.44 -41.13 7.22
C ALA A 791 39.67 -40.21 7.14
N ALA A 792 39.95 -39.62 5.98
CA ALA A 792 41.07 -38.69 5.80
C ALA A 792 40.94 -37.45 6.69
N ILE A 793 39.74 -36.85 6.79
CA ILE A 793 39.50 -35.69 7.66
C ILE A 793 39.76 -36.04 9.13
N ASN A 794 39.23 -37.17 9.60
CA ASN A 794 39.29 -37.55 11.01
C ASN A 794 40.64 -38.15 11.43
N MET A 795 41.55 -38.40 10.49
CA MET A 795 42.95 -38.76 10.76
C MET A 795 43.89 -37.55 10.88
N LEU A 796 43.43 -36.34 10.54
CA LEU A 796 44.23 -35.11 10.61
C LEU A 796 44.21 -34.48 12.01
N GLU A 797 45.29 -33.80 12.37
CA GLU A 797 45.32 -32.96 13.58
C GLU A 797 44.56 -31.65 13.33
N LEU A 798 43.32 -31.58 13.82
CA LEU A 798 42.40 -30.47 13.53
C LEU A 798 42.65 -29.25 14.41
N ARG A 799 42.91 -28.09 13.79
CA ARG A 799 43.13 -26.82 14.48
C ARG A 799 41.84 -26.02 14.65
N PRO A 800 41.66 -25.29 15.77
CA PRO A 800 40.58 -24.31 15.92
C PRO A 800 40.65 -23.23 14.84
N LEU A 801 39.50 -22.65 14.47
CA LEU A 801 39.44 -21.54 13.51
C LEU A 801 40.24 -20.32 14.00
N SER A 802 41.13 -19.82 13.14
CA SER A 802 41.90 -18.58 13.38
C SER A 802 41.18 -17.29 12.97
N VAL A 803 40.05 -17.41 12.27
CA VAL A 803 39.26 -16.29 11.74
C VAL A 803 37.95 -16.12 12.50
N SER A 804 37.44 -14.88 12.58
CA SER A 804 36.09 -14.61 13.07
C SER A 804 35.04 -15.32 12.22
N LEU A 805 33.98 -15.84 12.83
CA LEU A 805 32.90 -16.51 12.11
C LEU A 805 32.09 -15.51 11.27
N TYR A 806 31.82 -15.89 10.02
CA TYR A 806 30.92 -15.18 9.12
C TYR A 806 30.15 -16.17 8.24
N PRO A 807 28.95 -15.82 7.74
CA PRO A 807 28.19 -16.65 6.81
C PRO A 807 29.00 -17.08 5.58
N ASN A 808 28.83 -18.32 5.16
CA ASN A 808 29.54 -19.02 4.07
C ASN A 808 31.02 -19.35 4.31
N LEU A 809 31.55 -19.15 5.52
CA LEU A 809 32.88 -19.66 5.89
C LEU A 809 32.90 -21.19 5.78
N LEU A 810 33.83 -21.73 4.98
CA LEU A 810 34.07 -23.17 4.89
C LEU A 810 34.92 -23.62 6.08
N CYS A 811 34.47 -24.65 6.78
CA CYS A 811 35.09 -25.17 7.99
C CYS A 811 34.88 -26.68 8.12
N LEU A 812 35.45 -27.26 9.16
CA LEU A 812 35.12 -28.60 9.63
C LEU A 812 34.21 -28.47 10.85
N ALA A 813 33.09 -29.19 10.86
CA ALA A 813 32.12 -29.19 11.95
C ALA A 813 31.85 -30.62 12.45
N PRO A 814 31.62 -30.83 13.75
CA PRO A 814 31.28 -32.14 14.28
C PRO A 814 29.83 -32.50 13.96
N PHE A 815 29.56 -33.78 13.71
CA PHE A 815 28.21 -34.34 13.62
C PHE A 815 28.14 -35.66 14.40
N SER A 816 27.09 -35.84 15.22
CA SER A 816 26.85 -37.05 16.02
C SER A 816 25.50 -37.65 15.69
N ASP A 817 25.49 -38.82 15.07
CA ASP A 817 24.26 -39.50 14.62
C ASP A 817 23.61 -40.34 15.75
N THR A 818 24.33 -40.58 16.85
CA THR A 818 23.83 -41.34 18.01
C THR A 818 24.37 -40.80 19.34
N GLN A 819 23.61 -40.97 20.43
CA GLN A 819 23.94 -40.46 21.79
C GLN A 819 25.22 -41.06 22.41
N THR A 820 25.96 -41.93 21.70
CA THR A 820 27.10 -42.68 22.24
C THR A 820 28.42 -42.47 21.49
N ASP A 821 28.45 -41.67 20.43
CA ASP A 821 29.66 -41.51 19.60
C ASP A 821 30.34 -40.15 19.82
N THR A 822 31.67 -40.14 19.97
CA THR A 822 32.46 -38.91 20.01
C THR A 822 32.46 -38.32 18.60
N GLY A 823 31.60 -37.32 18.35
CA GLY A 823 31.27 -36.80 17.02
C GLY A 823 32.47 -36.61 16.09
N SER A 824 32.41 -37.28 14.93
CA SER A 824 33.37 -37.12 13.84
C SER A 824 33.21 -35.75 13.16
N TYR A 825 34.29 -35.25 12.55
CA TYR A 825 34.31 -33.99 11.82
C TYR A 825 34.05 -34.20 10.32
N TYR A 826 33.32 -33.24 9.75
CA TYR A 826 32.90 -33.25 8.35
C TYR A 826 33.06 -31.87 7.73
N ARG A 827 33.19 -31.80 6.40
CA ARG A 827 33.25 -30.50 5.69
C ARG A 827 31.90 -29.81 5.78
N ALA A 828 31.92 -28.56 6.21
CA ALA A 828 30.73 -27.77 6.41
C ALA A 828 30.93 -26.32 5.95
N LYS A 829 29.81 -25.61 5.73
CA LYS A 829 29.79 -24.15 5.57
C LYS A 829 28.93 -23.53 6.66
N VAL A 830 29.36 -22.40 7.21
CA VAL A 830 28.55 -21.61 8.15
C VAL A 830 27.36 -21.00 7.41
N LEU A 831 26.15 -21.16 7.95
CA LEU A 831 24.95 -20.47 7.46
C LEU A 831 24.69 -19.20 8.28
N HIS A 832 24.47 -19.38 9.59
CA HIS A 832 24.15 -18.29 10.51
C HIS A 832 24.89 -18.43 11.84
N VAL A 833 25.30 -17.30 12.41
CA VAL A 833 25.91 -17.22 13.74
C VAL A 833 24.86 -16.68 14.71
N GLN A 834 24.49 -17.48 15.71
CA GLN A 834 23.48 -17.16 16.73
C GLN A 834 24.12 -17.21 18.12
N GLY A 835 24.68 -16.09 18.57
CA GLY A 835 25.37 -16.00 19.87
C GLY A 835 26.55 -16.96 19.95
N SER A 836 26.48 -17.94 20.86
CA SER A 836 27.52 -18.97 21.06
C SER A 836 27.38 -20.20 20.16
N ASN A 837 26.32 -20.27 19.36
CA ASN A 837 26.05 -21.38 18.44
C ASN A 837 26.12 -20.90 16.99
N VAL A 838 26.42 -21.83 16.10
CA VAL A 838 26.49 -21.61 14.66
C VAL A 838 25.72 -22.71 13.95
N GLU A 839 24.87 -22.32 13.02
CA GLU A 839 24.20 -23.24 12.12
C GLU A 839 25.11 -23.51 10.93
N VAL A 840 25.35 -24.78 10.64
CA VAL A 840 26.24 -25.23 9.57
C VAL A 840 25.51 -26.14 8.59
N PHE A 841 25.94 -26.12 7.34
CA PHE A 841 25.48 -27.03 6.28
C PHE A 841 26.62 -27.96 5.89
N PHE A 842 26.42 -29.27 5.97
CA PHE A 842 27.43 -30.27 5.64
C PHE A 842 27.54 -30.46 4.14
N LEU A 843 28.71 -30.20 3.56
CA LEU A 843 28.91 -30.11 2.11
C LEU A 843 28.82 -31.47 1.41
N ASP A 844 29.06 -32.55 2.15
CA ASP A 844 29.10 -33.92 1.60
C ASP A 844 27.82 -34.70 1.85
N PHE A 845 26.98 -34.20 2.74
CA PHE A 845 25.73 -34.86 3.15
C PHE A 845 24.51 -34.01 2.84
N GLY A 846 24.59 -32.68 2.81
CA GLY A 846 23.50 -31.78 2.44
C GLY A 846 22.53 -31.43 3.57
N ASN A 847 22.72 -32.01 4.76
CA ASN A 847 21.94 -31.69 5.96
C ASN A 847 22.53 -30.50 6.73
N THR A 848 21.71 -29.93 7.61
CA THR A 848 22.13 -28.84 8.51
C THR A 848 22.19 -29.30 9.96
N SER A 849 22.99 -28.61 10.78
CA SER A 849 22.99 -28.80 12.23
C SER A 849 23.42 -27.53 12.96
N LYS A 850 22.99 -27.38 14.21
CA LYS A 850 23.45 -26.33 15.11
C LYS A 850 24.56 -26.87 15.99
N VAL A 851 25.75 -26.27 15.89
CA VAL A 851 26.94 -26.67 16.65
C VAL A 851 27.49 -25.49 17.46
N PRO A 852 28.21 -25.72 18.57
CA PRO A 852 28.87 -24.65 19.30
C PRO A 852 29.96 -23.96 18.47
N CYS A 853 30.10 -22.64 18.56
CA CYS A 853 31.10 -21.88 17.78
C CYS A 853 32.55 -22.37 18.01
N ASN A 854 32.88 -22.80 19.22
CA ASN A 854 34.21 -23.31 19.60
C ASN A 854 34.49 -24.74 19.08
N SER A 855 33.47 -25.42 18.56
CA SER A 855 33.60 -26.78 18.02
C SER A 855 34.09 -26.79 16.57
N LEU A 856 34.05 -25.67 15.86
CA LEU A 856 34.51 -25.60 14.47
C LEU A 856 36.04 -25.69 14.35
N ARG A 857 36.51 -26.25 13.24
CA ARG A 857 37.93 -26.43 12.91
C ARG A 857 38.25 -25.89 11.52
N GLU A 858 39.52 -25.57 11.27
CA GLU A 858 39.99 -25.11 9.95
C GLU A 858 39.88 -26.21 8.90
N LEU A 859 39.46 -25.84 7.68
CA LEU A 859 39.43 -26.74 6.52
C LEU A 859 40.77 -26.61 5.74
N PRO A 860 41.58 -27.68 5.63
CA PRO A 860 42.83 -27.66 4.88
C PRO A 860 42.66 -27.37 3.38
N ALA A 861 43.65 -26.71 2.76
CA ALA A 861 43.66 -26.32 1.34
C ALA A 861 43.50 -27.52 0.38
N ASP A 862 44.08 -28.67 0.71
CA ASP A 862 44.01 -29.87 -0.12
C ASP A 862 42.58 -30.45 -0.18
N LEU A 863 41.77 -30.21 0.86
CA LEU A 863 40.37 -30.65 0.96
C LEU A 863 39.37 -29.61 0.44
N LEU A 864 39.81 -28.36 0.28
CA LEU A 864 39.06 -27.27 -0.35
C LEU A 864 38.88 -27.51 -1.86
N GLY A 865 39.86 -28.13 -2.52
CA GLY A 865 39.83 -28.40 -3.96
C GLY A 865 38.93 -29.57 -4.37
N ALA A 866 38.52 -30.43 -3.44
CA ALA A 866 37.69 -31.59 -3.73
C ALA A 866 36.20 -31.20 -3.89
N PRO A 867 35.49 -31.69 -4.92
CA PRO A 867 34.09 -31.33 -5.17
C PRO A 867 33.19 -31.77 -4.00
N PHE A 868 32.12 -31.02 -3.78
CA PHE A 868 31.10 -31.36 -2.79
C PHE A 868 30.32 -32.60 -3.26
N GLN A 869 30.03 -33.52 -2.34
CA GLN A 869 29.31 -34.75 -2.69
C GLN A 869 27.79 -34.59 -2.62
N ALA A 870 27.28 -33.68 -1.78
CA ALA A 870 25.85 -33.40 -1.72
C ALA A 870 25.37 -32.66 -2.97
N GLN A 871 24.25 -33.11 -3.51
CA GLN A 871 23.56 -32.55 -4.67
C GLN A 871 22.17 -32.08 -4.26
N GLU A 872 21.74 -30.98 -4.88
CA GLU A 872 20.42 -30.39 -4.66
C GLU A 872 19.46 -30.92 -5.73
N PHE A 873 18.29 -31.39 -5.30
CA PHE A 873 17.31 -32.02 -6.17
C PHE A 873 15.94 -31.35 -6.03
N VAL A 874 15.23 -31.21 -7.14
CA VAL A 874 13.83 -30.76 -7.18
C VAL A 874 13.01 -31.72 -8.04
N LEU A 875 11.80 -32.08 -7.63
CA LEU A 875 10.91 -32.89 -8.46
C LEU A 875 10.47 -32.11 -9.69
N ALA A 876 10.60 -32.73 -10.87
CA ALA A 876 10.18 -32.14 -12.13
C ALA A 876 8.64 -32.14 -12.27
N GLY A 877 8.09 -31.05 -12.77
CA GLY A 877 6.69 -30.90 -13.17
C GLY A 877 5.70 -30.88 -12.01
N LEU A 878 6.12 -30.47 -10.81
CA LEU A 878 5.30 -30.53 -9.60
C LEU A 878 5.07 -29.14 -8.99
N ALA A 879 3.82 -28.84 -8.66
CA ALA A 879 3.43 -27.63 -7.93
C ALA A 879 2.44 -27.98 -6.80
N PRO A 880 2.29 -27.13 -5.77
CA PRO A 880 1.31 -27.37 -4.72
C PRO A 880 -0.13 -27.29 -5.25
N SER A 881 -1.00 -28.14 -4.69
CA SER A 881 -2.44 -28.06 -4.94
C SER A 881 -3.05 -26.82 -4.26
N ALA A 882 -4.27 -26.45 -4.66
CA ALA A 882 -5.03 -25.38 -4.00
C ALA A 882 -5.16 -25.60 -2.49
N GLN A 883 -5.43 -26.84 -2.08
CA GLN A 883 -5.51 -27.21 -0.66
C GLN A 883 -4.17 -27.00 0.07
N SER A 884 -3.05 -27.37 -0.55
CA SER A 884 -1.72 -27.16 0.02
C SER A 884 -1.36 -25.68 0.16
N MET A 885 -1.71 -24.86 -0.84
CA MET A 885 -1.49 -23.41 -0.80
C MET A 885 -2.36 -22.71 0.26
N ILE A 886 -3.60 -23.18 0.46
CA ILE A 886 -4.53 -22.59 1.44
C ILE A 886 -4.15 -22.99 2.87
N THR A 887 -3.58 -24.18 3.07
CA THR A 887 -3.27 -24.73 4.40
C THR A 887 -1.77 -24.65 4.77
N GLY A 888 -0.96 -23.91 4.02
CA GLY A 888 0.47 -23.74 4.26
C GLY A 888 1.08 -22.50 3.60
N VAL A 889 2.40 -22.29 3.76
CA VAL A 889 3.14 -21.16 3.14
C VAL A 889 3.32 -21.37 1.62
N GLN A 890 3.35 -22.62 1.18
CA GLN A 890 3.28 -23.08 -0.23
C GLN A 890 2.77 -24.52 -0.25
N TRP A 891 3.33 -25.35 0.65
CA TRP A 891 2.94 -26.73 0.89
C TRP A 891 2.29 -26.90 2.27
N SER A 892 1.29 -27.77 2.35
CA SER A 892 0.70 -28.12 3.65
C SER A 892 1.66 -28.96 4.50
N SER A 893 1.54 -28.87 5.83
CA SER A 893 2.30 -29.72 6.75
C SER A 893 2.02 -31.21 6.51
N ARG A 894 0.81 -31.56 6.08
CA ARG A 894 0.43 -32.93 5.70
C ARG A 894 1.17 -33.40 4.45
N ALA A 895 1.24 -32.59 3.41
CA ALA A 895 2.02 -32.88 2.21
C ALA A 895 3.51 -33.08 2.54
N ARG A 896 4.09 -32.20 3.36
CA ARG A 896 5.49 -32.30 3.81
C ARG A 896 5.74 -33.61 4.56
N ASN A 897 4.91 -33.92 5.56
CA ASN A 897 5.06 -35.14 6.36
C ASN A 897 4.88 -36.40 5.51
N ARG A 898 3.95 -36.37 4.55
CA ARG A 898 3.75 -37.47 3.61
C ARG A 898 4.99 -37.67 2.72
N PHE A 899 5.52 -36.61 2.14
CA PHE A 899 6.75 -36.68 1.34
C PHE A 899 7.93 -37.22 2.17
N ILE A 900 8.14 -36.69 3.39
CA ILE A 900 9.17 -37.18 4.32
C ILE A 900 9.00 -38.69 4.59
N THR A 901 7.77 -39.17 4.80
CA THR A 901 7.49 -40.60 5.04
C THR A 901 7.85 -41.48 3.83
N LEU A 902 7.72 -40.95 2.62
CA LEU A 902 8.07 -41.66 1.39
C LEU A 902 9.59 -41.73 1.17
N VAL A 903 10.34 -40.73 1.63
CA VAL A 903 11.78 -40.58 1.33
C VAL A 903 12.73 -40.94 2.47
N ASN A 904 12.32 -40.76 3.72
CA ASN A 904 13.24 -40.85 4.85
C ASN A 904 13.72 -42.29 5.07
N GLY A 905 15.04 -42.46 5.22
CA GLY A 905 15.68 -43.75 5.50
C GLY A 905 15.67 -44.75 4.33
N ARG A 906 15.45 -44.29 3.09
CA ARG A 906 15.38 -45.14 1.88
C ARG A 906 16.34 -44.65 0.80
N SER A 907 17.00 -45.58 0.12
CA SER A 907 17.69 -45.32 -1.14
C SER A 907 16.68 -45.35 -2.27
N LEU A 908 16.56 -44.25 -3.03
CA LEU A 908 15.52 -44.09 -4.03
C LEU A 908 16.10 -43.97 -5.44
N ILE A 909 15.35 -44.46 -6.41
CA ILE A 909 15.70 -44.36 -7.83
C ILE A 909 15.28 -42.97 -8.31
N VAL A 910 16.23 -42.22 -8.86
CA VAL A 910 16.00 -40.92 -9.49
C VAL A 910 16.28 -41.00 -10.99
N SER A 911 15.45 -40.34 -11.78
CA SER A 911 15.66 -40.13 -13.21
C SER A 911 15.88 -38.64 -13.47
N LEU A 912 17.07 -38.27 -13.94
CA LEU A 912 17.44 -36.89 -14.21
C LEU A 912 16.66 -36.33 -15.41
N TYR A 913 15.92 -35.26 -15.20
CA TYR A 913 15.23 -34.51 -16.25
C TYR A 913 16.12 -33.39 -16.80
N SER A 914 16.50 -32.43 -15.97
CA SER A 914 17.31 -31.27 -16.39
C SER A 914 18.21 -30.79 -15.24
N ILE A 915 19.14 -29.89 -15.55
CA ILE A 915 19.96 -29.19 -14.53
C ILE A 915 19.80 -27.69 -14.73
N LEU A 916 19.27 -26.99 -13.72
CA LEU A 916 19.04 -25.55 -13.76
C LEU A 916 19.73 -24.87 -12.58
N HIS A 917 20.59 -23.89 -12.86
CA HIS A 917 21.38 -23.14 -11.86
C HIS A 917 22.11 -24.02 -10.82
N GLY A 918 22.53 -25.24 -11.21
CA GLY A 918 23.21 -26.20 -10.35
C GLY A 918 22.28 -27.16 -9.57
N VAL A 919 20.96 -27.02 -9.72
CA VAL A 919 19.94 -27.90 -9.11
C VAL A 919 19.49 -28.95 -10.13
N MET A 920 19.48 -30.22 -9.71
CA MET A 920 19.03 -31.33 -10.55
C MET A 920 17.52 -31.49 -10.46
N ARG A 921 16.81 -31.36 -11.59
CA ARG A 921 15.40 -31.69 -11.66
C ARG A 921 15.21 -33.15 -11.99
N VAL A 922 14.43 -33.88 -11.19
CA VAL A 922 14.35 -35.34 -11.25
C VAL A 922 12.92 -35.86 -11.14
N HIS A 923 12.69 -37.05 -11.71
CA HIS A 923 11.56 -37.91 -11.34
C HIS A 923 12.04 -38.89 -10.26
N LEU A 924 11.27 -39.03 -9.19
CA LEU A 924 11.63 -39.84 -8.03
C LEU A 924 10.70 -41.04 -7.94
N HIS A 925 11.28 -42.24 -7.91
CA HIS A 925 10.54 -43.49 -7.86
C HIS A 925 10.76 -44.21 -6.53
N VAL A 926 9.66 -44.66 -5.92
CA VAL A 926 9.67 -45.48 -4.71
C VAL A 926 9.18 -46.88 -5.07
N SER A 927 9.95 -47.90 -4.70
CA SER A 927 9.55 -49.29 -4.87
C SER A 927 8.47 -49.66 -3.85
N MET A 928 7.30 -50.04 -4.35
CA MET A 928 6.17 -50.55 -3.57
C MET A 928 5.87 -52.01 -3.93
N GLU A 929 5.04 -52.70 -3.14
CA GLU A 929 4.63 -54.09 -3.42
C GLU A 929 3.99 -54.28 -4.81
N THR A 930 3.40 -53.20 -5.36
CA THR A 930 2.77 -53.16 -6.68
C THR A 930 3.69 -52.72 -7.82
N GLY A 931 4.97 -52.46 -7.55
CA GLY A 931 5.96 -51.94 -8.50
C GLY A 931 6.51 -50.56 -8.12
N ASP A 932 7.40 -50.02 -8.96
CA ASP A 932 7.96 -48.67 -8.77
C ASP A 932 6.94 -47.60 -9.14
N VAL A 933 6.62 -46.72 -8.19
CA VAL A 933 5.64 -45.64 -8.35
C VAL A 933 6.35 -44.29 -8.30
N ASP A 934 5.99 -43.39 -9.21
CA ASP A 934 6.47 -42.00 -9.18
C ASP A 934 5.84 -41.24 -8.01
N VAL A 935 6.68 -40.63 -7.17
CA VAL A 935 6.28 -39.89 -5.97
C VAL A 935 5.40 -38.67 -6.31
N ALA A 936 5.67 -37.99 -7.43
CA ALA A 936 4.88 -36.85 -7.87
C ALA A 936 3.43 -37.28 -8.16
N ASN A 937 3.26 -38.38 -8.90
CA ASN A 937 1.92 -38.91 -9.23
C ASN A 937 1.14 -39.33 -7.97
N LEU A 938 1.81 -39.92 -6.99
CA LEU A 938 1.19 -40.30 -5.72
C LEU A 938 0.72 -39.06 -4.94
N LEU A 939 1.53 -38.00 -4.86
CA LEU A 939 1.14 -36.74 -4.20
C LEU A 939 -0.03 -36.04 -4.91
N VAL A 940 -0.11 -36.15 -6.24
CA VAL A 940 -1.23 -35.62 -7.03
C VAL A 940 -2.51 -36.41 -6.77
N GLN A 941 -2.45 -37.75 -6.78
CA GLN A 941 -3.58 -38.63 -6.48
C GLN A 941 -4.12 -38.41 -5.05
N GLU A 942 -3.24 -38.14 -4.09
CA GLU A 942 -3.61 -37.83 -2.70
C GLU A 942 -4.08 -36.37 -2.51
N GLY A 943 -4.07 -35.53 -3.56
CA GLY A 943 -4.56 -34.14 -3.53
C GLY A 943 -3.59 -33.12 -2.94
N TYR A 944 -2.34 -33.51 -2.68
CA TYR A 944 -1.33 -32.60 -2.10
C TYR A 944 -0.66 -31.71 -3.15
N ALA A 945 -0.60 -32.17 -4.41
CA ALA A 945 0.11 -31.52 -5.49
C ALA A 945 -0.71 -31.50 -6.79
N ARG A 946 -0.22 -30.75 -7.79
CA ARG A 946 -0.70 -30.75 -9.18
C ARG A 946 0.50 -30.85 -10.12
N LEU A 947 0.26 -31.34 -11.32
CA LEU A 947 1.27 -31.34 -12.38
C LEU A 947 1.32 -29.98 -13.07
N VAL A 948 2.52 -29.54 -13.42
CA VAL A 948 2.77 -28.28 -14.15
C VAL A 948 3.80 -28.47 -15.25
N PRO A 949 3.75 -27.68 -16.33
CA PRO A 949 4.82 -27.66 -17.31
C PRO A 949 6.13 -27.17 -16.67
N GLU A 950 7.24 -27.74 -17.12
CA GLU A 950 8.58 -27.28 -16.79
C GLU A 950 8.89 -25.95 -17.48
N SER A 951 9.73 -25.11 -16.87
CA SER A 951 10.13 -23.83 -17.45
C SER A 951 10.87 -23.99 -18.78
N PHE A 952 10.82 -22.99 -19.64
CA PHE A 952 11.55 -22.94 -20.91
C PHE A 952 13.04 -23.27 -20.73
N GLU A 953 13.69 -22.69 -19.72
CA GLU A 953 15.10 -22.97 -19.43
C GLU A 953 15.34 -24.42 -19.02
N SER A 954 14.40 -25.02 -18.30
CA SER A 954 14.45 -26.43 -17.91
C SER A 954 14.27 -27.36 -19.11
N GLN A 955 13.36 -27.03 -20.03
CA GLN A 955 13.14 -27.75 -21.27
C GLN A 955 14.38 -27.69 -22.18
N GLN A 956 14.98 -26.50 -22.36
CA GLN A 956 16.22 -26.36 -23.11
C GLN A 956 17.39 -27.14 -22.47
N SER A 957 17.51 -27.08 -21.15
CA SER A 957 18.51 -27.87 -20.41
C SER A 957 18.29 -29.38 -20.60
N HIS A 958 17.04 -29.83 -20.59
CA HIS A 958 16.67 -31.23 -20.88
C HIS A 958 17.11 -31.66 -22.28
N GLU A 959 16.83 -30.86 -23.30
CA GLU A 959 17.22 -31.16 -24.70
C GLU A 959 18.75 -31.29 -24.85
N VAL A 960 19.50 -30.33 -24.30
CA VAL A 960 20.98 -30.36 -24.30
C VAL A 960 21.50 -31.60 -23.57
N LEU A 961 20.94 -31.90 -22.40
CA LEU A 961 21.33 -33.05 -21.57
C LEU A 961 21.05 -34.39 -22.28
N MET A 962 19.93 -34.50 -22.98
CA MET A 962 19.58 -35.68 -23.76
C MET A 962 20.53 -35.90 -24.94
N GLY A 963 20.94 -34.82 -25.62
CA GLY A 963 21.99 -34.86 -26.64
C GLY A 963 23.32 -35.35 -26.08
N LEU A 964 23.76 -34.79 -24.94
CA LEU A 964 25.01 -35.19 -24.29
C LEU A 964 25.02 -36.67 -23.87
N TYR A 965 23.95 -37.16 -23.24
CA TYR A 965 23.87 -38.58 -22.86
C TYR A 965 23.80 -39.52 -24.06
N LYS A 966 23.24 -39.07 -25.20
CA LYS A 966 23.27 -39.82 -26.45
C LYS A 966 24.69 -39.93 -26.98
N ASP A 967 25.41 -38.81 -27.05
CA ASP A 967 26.80 -38.78 -27.53
C ASP A 967 27.74 -39.61 -26.64
N LEU A 968 27.51 -39.58 -25.31
CA LEU A 968 28.26 -40.40 -24.35
C LEU A 968 28.00 -41.90 -24.54
N LYS A 969 26.75 -42.30 -24.84
CA LYS A 969 26.39 -43.70 -25.11
C LYS A 969 26.92 -44.20 -26.46
N GLU A 970 26.91 -43.34 -27.47
CA GLU A 970 27.40 -43.64 -28.82
C GLU A 970 28.93 -43.57 -28.94
N GLY A 971 29.62 -43.08 -27.91
CA GLY A 971 31.07 -42.86 -27.92
C GLY A 971 31.52 -41.77 -28.91
N THR A 972 30.56 -41.02 -29.46
CA THR A 972 30.74 -39.89 -30.38
C THR A 972 30.99 -38.58 -29.65
N PHE A 973 30.85 -38.58 -28.31
CA PHE A 973 31.24 -37.45 -27.47
C PHE A 973 32.74 -37.21 -27.60
N THR A 974 33.11 -36.29 -28.50
CA THR A 974 34.41 -35.64 -28.44
C THR A 974 34.30 -34.58 -27.34
N PRO A 975 34.97 -34.71 -26.18
CA PRO A 975 35.13 -33.58 -25.29
C PRO A 975 35.74 -32.50 -26.15
N SER A 976 35.03 -31.38 -26.37
CA SER A 976 35.35 -30.40 -27.41
C SER A 976 36.87 -30.22 -27.50
N SER A 977 37.49 -30.88 -28.47
CA SER A 977 38.95 -31.04 -28.55
C SER A 977 39.58 -29.76 -29.12
N SER A 978 38.94 -28.63 -28.86
CA SER A 978 39.42 -27.26 -28.88
C SER A 978 39.95 -26.80 -27.50
N SER A 979 39.95 -27.68 -26.48
CA SER A 979 40.17 -27.30 -25.07
C SER A 979 41.60 -26.89 -24.67
N SER A 980 42.67 -27.35 -25.33
CA SER A 980 44.03 -26.94 -24.94
C SER A 980 44.32 -25.47 -25.29
N SER A 981 44.00 -25.05 -26.52
CA SER A 981 44.13 -23.64 -26.97
C SER A 981 43.13 -22.71 -26.28
N TRP A 982 42.00 -23.24 -25.82
CA TRP A 982 40.96 -22.47 -25.15
C TRP A 982 41.27 -22.23 -23.68
N ASN A 983 41.70 -23.28 -22.96
CA ASN A 983 42.12 -23.16 -21.57
C ASN A 983 43.38 -22.31 -21.42
N THR A 984 44.31 -22.36 -22.37
CA THR A 984 45.46 -21.44 -22.39
C THR A 984 45.02 -19.99 -22.63
N ARG A 985 44.15 -19.72 -23.61
CA ARG A 985 43.60 -18.37 -23.82
C ARG A 985 42.82 -17.84 -22.61
N LYS A 986 42.03 -18.70 -21.96
CA LYS A 986 41.29 -18.36 -20.74
C LYS A 986 42.23 -17.98 -19.59
N GLU A 987 43.32 -18.71 -19.41
CA GLU A 987 44.32 -18.41 -18.37
C GLU A 987 45.13 -17.15 -18.72
N GLU A 988 45.46 -16.93 -20.00
CA GLU A 988 46.09 -15.69 -20.48
C GLU A 988 45.19 -14.45 -20.25
N GLU A 989 43.91 -14.53 -20.62
CA GLU A 989 42.92 -13.47 -20.36
C GLU A 989 42.74 -13.22 -18.85
N LYS A 990 42.68 -14.27 -18.04
CA LYS A 990 42.62 -14.17 -16.58
C LYS A 990 43.86 -13.47 -16.00
N GLN A 991 45.05 -13.77 -16.52
CA GLN A 991 46.27 -13.06 -16.13
C GLN A 991 46.23 -11.58 -16.52
N LEU A 992 45.71 -11.25 -17.70
CA LEU A 992 45.52 -9.86 -18.13
C LEU A 992 44.53 -9.10 -17.23
N ILE A 993 43.38 -9.71 -16.91
CA ILE A 993 42.38 -9.15 -16.01
C ILE A 993 42.97 -8.89 -14.62
N ASN A 994 43.68 -9.87 -14.05
CA ASN A 994 44.33 -9.73 -12.74
C ASN A 994 45.41 -8.64 -12.75
N SER A 995 46.19 -8.55 -13.83
CA SER A 995 47.18 -7.48 -14.01
C SER A 995 46.53 -6.09 -14.01
N LEU A 996 45.41 -5.93 -14.73
CA LEU A 996 44.66 -4.66 -14.76
C LEU A 996 44.11 -4.32 -13.38
N LEU A 997 43.45 -5.27 -12.70
CA LEU A 997 42.91 -5.06 -11.35
C LEU A 997 43.99 -4.65 -10.34
N LEU A 998 45.18 -5.28 -10.43
CA LEU A 998 46.33 -4.92 -9.60
C LEU A 998 46.83 -3.50 -9.91
N SER A 999 46.97 -3.13 -11.18
CA SER A 999 47.36 -1.76 -11.58
C SER A 999 46.39 -0.70 -11.06
N PHE A 1000 45.07 -0.94 -11.18
CA PHE A 1000 44.04 -0.04 -10.67
C PHE A 1000 43.97 0.01 -9.14
N SER A 1001 44.38 -1.07 -8.45
CA SER A 1001 44.48 -1.07 -6.99
C SER A 1001 45.70 -0.29 -6.44
N LYS A 1002 46.79 -0.20 -7.23
CA LYS A 1002 48.07 0.41 -6.84
C LYS A 1002 48.21 1.88 -7.28
N ALA A 1003 47.49 2.31 -8.31
CA ALA A 1003 47.58 3.67 -8.84
C ALA A 1003 47.00 4.71 -7.87
N SER A 1004 47.85 5.31 -7.05
CA SER A 1004 47.55 6.49 -6.20
C SER A 1004 47.42 7.81 -6.98
N HIS A 1005 47.49 7.79 -8.31
CA HIS A 1005 47.65 8.98 -9.15
C HIS A 1005 46.61 9.05 -10.28
N SER A 1006 45.34 9.23 -9.91
CA SER A 1006 44.32 10.08 -10.57
C SER A 1006 42.94 9.57 -10.17
N ALA A 1007 42.18 10.39 -9.44
CA ALA A 1007 40.79 10.04 -9.15
C ALA A 1007 39.99 9.94 -10.46
N PRO A 1008 39.09 8.96 -10.61
CA PRO A 1008 38.23 8.83 -11.79
C PRO A 1008 37.50 10.16 -12.06
N LYS A 1009 37.71 10.72 -13.25
CA LYS A 1009 37.22 12.06 -13.63
C LYS A 1009 35.82 12.02 -14.24
N CYS A 1010 35.41 10.88 -14.77
CA CYS A 1010 34.14 10.70 -15.47
C CYS A 1010 33.10 10.04 -14.57
N ARG A 1011 31.85 10.49 -14.68
CA ARG A 1011 30.70 9.91 -13.99
C ARG A 1011 29.76 9.32 -15.01
N VAL A 1012 29.48 8.02 -14.90
CA VAL A 1012 28.52 7.32 -15.75
C VAL A 1012 27.28 6.96 -14.94
N SER A 1013 26.11 7.31 -15.47
CA SER A 1013 24.82 6.94 -14.88
C SER A 1013 24.44 5.54 -15.34
N VAL A 1014 24.31 4.62 -14.40
CA VAL A 1014 23.86 3.25 -14.65
C VAL A 1014 22.33 3.25 -14.71
N HIS A 1015 21.76 2.47 -15.62
CA HIS A 1015 20.32 2.28 -15.73
C HIS A 1015 19.91 0.99 -15.02
N GLY A 1016 18.84 1.04 -14.24
CA GLY A 1016 18.29 -0.10 -13.50
C GLY A 1016 18.33 0.15 -11.99
N PRO A 1017 18.20 -0.91 -11.17
CA PRO A 1017 18.16 -2.33 -11.55
C PRO A 1017 16.84 -2.75 -12.22
N PHE A 1018 16.87 -3.79 -13.07
CA PHE A 1018 15.74 -4.31 -13.83
C PHE A 1018 15.61 -5.82 -13.68
N SER A 1019 14.38 -6.33 -13.86
CA SER A 1019 14.10 -7.75 -14.07
C SER A 1019 13.14 -7.86 -15.26
N PRO A 1020 13.42 -8.71 -16.27
CA PRO A 1020 12.50 -8.96 -17.37
C PRO A 1020 11.26 -9.74 -16.92
N HIS A 1021 11.34 -10.41 -15.76
CA HIS A 1021 10.24 -11.12 -15.11
C HIS A 1021 9.35 -10.19 -14.26
N LYS A 1022 9.51 -8.87 -14.38
CA LYS A 1022 8.71 -7.90 -13.63
C LYS A 1022 7.23 -8.03 -14.03
N VAL A 1023 6.38 -8.20 -13.03
CA VAL A 1023 4.93 -8.32 -13.23
C VAL A 1023 4.33 -6.98 -13.65
N THR A 1024 3.43 -7.03 -14.63
CA THR A 1024 2.55 -5.91 -15.00
C THR A 1024 1.10 -6.30 -14.73
N PHE A 1025 0.23 -5.31 -14.57
CA PHE A 1025 -1.19 -5.55 -14.30
C PHE A 1025 -2.05 -4.76 -15.29
N HIS A 1026 -3.23 -5.29 -15.58
CA HIS A 1026 -4.23 -4.64 -16.42
C HIS A 1026 -5.61 -4.72 -15.77
N CYS A 1027 -6.48 -3.77 -16.12
CA CYS A 1027 -7.83 -3.70 -15.59
C CYS A 1027 -8.77 -4.65 -16.33
N MET A 1028 -9.74 -5.24 -15.62
CA MET A 1028 -10.77 -6.10 -16.21
C MET A 1028 -11.92 -5.29 -16.85
N SER A 1029 -12.13 -4.03 -16.44
CA SER A 1029 -13.17 -3.16 -17.00
C SER A 1029 -12.81 -2.66 -18.41
N GLY A 1030 -13.80 -2.66 -19.31
CA GLY A 1030 -13.61 -2.25 -20.71
C GLY A 1030 -13.26 -0.79 -20.95
N VAL A 1031 -13.72 0.11 -20.09
CA VAL A 1031 -13.45 1.56 -20.22
C VAL A 1031 -11.98 1.88 -19.94
N MET A 1032 -11.30 1.00 -19.19
CA MET A 1032 -9.96 1.25 -18.64
C MET A 1032 -8.86 0.35 -19.21
N GLN A 1033 -9.20 -0.55 -20.13
CA GLN A 1033 -8.30 -1.57 -20.66
C GLN A 1033 -7.02 -1.00 -21.29
N TYR A 1034 -7.08 0.23 -21.83
CA TYR A 1034 -5.94 0.87 -22.50
C TYR A 1034 -5.09 1.78 -21.58
N ARG A 1035 -5.49 1.99 -20.32
CA ARG A 1035 -4.73 2.83 -19.38
C ARG A 1035 -3.67 1.98 -18.68
N SER A 1036 -2.44 2.50 -18.57
CA SER A 1036 -1.38 1.78 -17.85
C SER A 1036 -1.70 1.70 -16.36
N VAL A 1037 -1.32 0.59 -15.70
CA VAL A 1037 -1.48 0.42 -14.25
C VAL A 1037 -0.14 0.61 -13.55
N ILE A 1038 -0.12 1.48 -12.53
CA ILE A 1038 1.02 1.68 -11.63
C ILE A 1038 0.56 1.40 -10.21
N ILE A 1039 1.31 0.56 -9.51
CA ILE A 1039 1.11 0.32 -8.08
C ILE A 1039 1.88 1.40 -7.31
N ASP A 1040 1.23 1.97 -6.30
CA ASP A 1040 1.79 2.99 -5.44
C ASP A 1040 3.09 2.50 -4.82
N ARG A 1041 4.03 3.43 -4.72
CA ARG A 1041 5.38 3.15 -4.29
C ARG A 1041 5.42 2.56 -2.88
N ASP A 1042 4.52 2.95 -1.99
CA ASP A 1042 4.58 2.48 -0.60
C ASP A 1042 3.94 1.10 -0.41
N SER A 1043 3.37 0.52 -1.48
CA SER A 1043 2.87 -0.85 -1.49
C SER A 1043 4.01 -1.86 -1.65
N ILE A 1044 3.92 -2.97 -0.89
CA ILE A 1044 4.88 -4.09 -1.01
C ILE A 1044 4.82 -4.80 -2.37
N ASN A 1045 3.75 -4.59 -3.14
CA ASN A 1045 3.58 -5.14 -4.48
C ASN A 1045 4.00 -4.16 -5.58
N SER A 1046 4.60 -3.01 -5.23
CA SER A 1046 5.08 -2.02 -6.20
C SER A 1046 6.18 -2.55 -7.13
N VAL A 1047 6.77 -3.67 -6.75
CA VAL A 1047 7.87 -4.35 -7.42
C VAL A 1047 7.70 -5.85 -7.23
N LEU A 1048 6.92 -6.48 -8.13
CA LEU A 1048 6.71 -7.92 -8.16
C LEU A 1048 7.50 -8.57 -9.30
N VAL A 1049 7.98 -9.77 -9.06
CA VAL A 1049 8.68 -10.62 -10.04
C VAL A 1049 7.89 -11.92 -10.15
N ASN A 1050 7.56 -12.33 -11.37
CA ASN A 1050 6.96 -13.63 -11.63
C ASN A 1050 8.05 -14.69 -11.64
N ASP A 1051 8.01 -15.60 -10.68
CA ASP A 1051 8.96 -16.70 -10.52
C ASP A 1051 8.50 -18.00 -11.20
N ASN A 1052 7.31 -17.99 -11.81
CA ASN A 1052 6.72 -19.10 -12.56
C ASN A 1052 6.00 -18.59 -13.84
N PRO A 1053 6.72 -17.99 -14.81
CA PRO A 1053 6.14 -17.47 -16.05
C PRO A 1053 5.50 -18.55 -16.95
N GLN A 1054 5.88 -19.81 -16.78
CA GLN A 1054 5.33 -20.96 -17.51
C GLN A 1054 3.89 -21.31 -17.12
N ASP A 1055 3.41 -20.83 -15.96
CA ASP A 1055 2.01 -20.99 -15.56
C ASP A 1055 1.17 -19.85 -16.14
N SER A 1056 0.43 -20.16 -17.20
CA SER A 1056 -0.36 -19.20 -17.97
C SER A 1056 -1.69 -18.80 -17.34
N HIS A 1057 -2.07 -19.41 -16.21
CA HIS A 1057 -3.34 -19.12 -15.56
C HIS A 1057 -3.38 -17.72 -14.95
N GLU A 1058 -4.57 -17.13 -14.92
CA GLU A 1058 -4.74 -15.76 -14.47
C GLU A 1058 -4.45 -15.61 -12.96
N ARG A 1059 -3.77 -14.53 -12.58
CA ARG A 1059 -3.53 -14.17 -11.17
C ARG A 1059 -4.13 -12.81 -10.85
N LEU A 1060 -4.92 -12.78 -9.78
CA LEU A 1060 -5.68 -11.60 -9.35
C LEU A 1060 -4.90 -10.73 -8.37
N LEU A 1061 -4.88 -9.43 -8.61
CA LEU A 1061 -4.50 -8.37 -7.69
C LEU A 1061 -5.73 -7.54 -7.31
N VAL A 1062 -5.93 -7.34 -6.01
CA VAL A 1062 -7.00 -6.50 -5.46
C VAL A 1062 -6.41 -5.21 -4.94
N ALA A 1063 -7.01 -4.07 -5.29
CA ALA A 1063 -6.60 -2.75 -4.79
C ALA A 1063 -7.62 -2.17 -3.81
N GLY A 1064 -7.16 -1.74 -2.64
CA GLY A 1064 -8.00 -1.07 -1.65
C GLY A 1064 -8.44 0.34 -2.06
N SER A 1065 -7.64 1.00 -2.90
CA SER A 1065 -7.98 2.30 -3.48
C SER A 1065 -7.45 2.41 -4.91
N VAL A 1066 -8.30 2.95 -5.78
CA VAL A 1066 -7.99 3.19 -7.19
C VAL A 1066 -8.15 4.68 -7.48
N SER A 1067 -7.11 5.27 -8.08
CA SER A 1067 -7.09 6.67 -8.47
C SER A 1067 -6.45 6.83 -9.84
N LEU A 1068 -6.58 8.01 -10.43
CA LEU A 1068 -5.90 8.34 -11.69
C LEU A 1068 -4.76 9.32 -11.43
N ASN A 1069 -3.73 9.24 -12.27
CA ASN A 1069 -2.71 10.27 -12.33
C ASN A 1069 -3.30 11.61 -12.84
N ALA A 1070 -2.54 12.70 -12.71
CA ALA A 1070 -3.00 14.05 -13.05
C ALA A 1070 -3.47 14.22 -14.52
N SER A 1071 -2.93 13.40 -15.43
CA SER A 1071 -3.29 13.38 -16.86
C SER A 1071 -4.47 12.46 -17.20
N GLY A 1072 -4.93 11.61 -16.26
CA GLY A 1072 -5.97 10.60 -16.50
C GLY A 1072 -5.49 9.37 -17.30
N THR A 1073 -4.23 9.32 -17.71
CA THR A 1073 -3.68 8.27 -18.60
C THR A 1073 -3.27 6.99 -17.87
N CYS A 1074 -3.05 7.07 -16.54
CA CYS A 1074 -2.56 5.96 -15.75
C CYS A 1074 -3.42 5.75 -14.51
N ILE A 1075 -3.71 4.48 -14.23
CA ILE A 1075 -4.37 4.00 -13.02
C ILE A 1075 -3.31 3.84 -11.93
N MET A 1076 -3.58 4.38 -10.75
CA MET A 1076 -2.74 4.34 -9.57
C MET A 1076 -3.42 3.49 -8.50
N LEU A 1077 -2.81 2.35 -8.15
CA LEU A 1077 -3.34 1.39 -7.17
C LEU A 1077 -2.67 1.56 -5.81
N LYS A 1078 -3.46 1.59 -4.75
CA LYS A 1078 -2.96 1.66 -3.36
C LYS A 1078 -3.54 0.54 -2.52
N GLU A 1079 -2.84 0.19 -1.45
CA GLU A 1079 -3.24 -0.84 -0.48
C GLU A 1079 -3.58 -2.16 -1.16
N THR A 1080 -2.58 -2.76 -1.79
CA THR A 1080 -2.79 -3.89 -2.70
C THR A 1080 -2.58 -5.24 -2.03
N THR A 1081 -3.34 -6.24 -2.50
CA THR A 1081 -3.23 -7.63 -2.09
C THR A 1081 -3.19 -8.52 -3.33
N LEU A 1082 -2.08 -9.23 -3.51
CA LEU A 1082 -1.93 -10.23 -4.55
C LEU A 1082 -2.49 -11.56 -4.05
N MET A 1083 -3.46 -12.10 -4.79
CA MET A 1083 -4.12 -13.36 -4.45
C MET A 1083 -3.20 -14.55 -4.74
N PRO A 1084 -3.38 -15.69 -4.04
CA PRO A 1084 -2.64 -16.92 -4.35
C PRO A 1084 -2.95 -17.38 -5.77
N HIS A 1085 -1.97 -18.02 -6.42
CA HIS A 1085 -2.07 -18.46 -7.82
C HIS A 1085 -2.79 -19.80 -7.91
N ILE A 1086 -4.09 -19.78 -7.58
CA ILE A 1086 -5.00 -20.93 -7.70
C ILE A 1086 -5.75 -20.80 -9.04
N HIS A 1087 -5.73 -21.85 -9.85
CA HIS A 1087 -6.41 -21.84 -11.17
C HIS A 1087 -7.92 -21.58 -11.02
N GLY A 1088 -8.48 -20.72 -11.87
CA GLY A 1088 -9.88 -20.29 -11.81
C GLY A 1088 -10.26 -19.36 -10.66
N LEU A 1089 -9.35 -19.05 -9.72
CA LEU A 1089 -9.63 -18.18 -8.58
C LEU A 1089 -10.16 -16.79 -8.97
N PRO A 1090 -9.61 -16.08 -9.98
CA PRO A 1090 -10.13 -14.77 -10.38
C PRO A 1090 -11.62 -14.82 -10.78
N SER A 1091 -12.01 -15.82 -11.57
CA SER A 1091 -13.38 -16.05 -12.01
C SER A 1091 -14.31 -16.42 -10.86
N LEU A 1092 -13.89 -17.34 -9.98
CA LEU A 1092 -14.68 -17.76 -8.81
C LEU A 1092 -14.92 -16.60 -7.83
N ILE A 1093 -13.91 -15.80 -7.53
CA ILE A 1093 -14.05 -14.62 -6.66
C ILE A 1093 -14.98 -13.58 -7.28
N THR A 1094 -14.85 -13.32 -8.58
CA THR A 1094 -15.70 -12.36 -9.28
C THR A 1094 -17.17 -12.80 -9.23
N MET A 1095 -17.46 -14.06 -9.54
CA MET A 1095 -18.82 -14.61 -9.46
C MET A 1095 -19.38 -14.65 -8.02
N LEU A 1096 -18.52 -14.90 -7.03
CA LEU A 1096 -18.93 -14.96 -5.63
C LEU A 1096 -19.43 -13.60 -5.10
N PHE A 1097 -18.76 -12.50 -5.46
CA PHE A 1097 -19.04 -11.18 -4.89
C PHE A 1097 -19.80 -10.22 -5.80
N THR A 1098 -19.96 -10.55 -7.08
CA THR A 1098 -20.75 -9.73 -7.99
C THR A 1098 -22.23 -9.68 -7.60
N PRO A 1099 -22.93 -8.54 -7.74
CA PRO A 1099 -24.36 -8.45 -7.49
C PRO A 1099 -25.17 -9.41 -8.36
N VAL A 1100 -24.92 -9.39 -9.67
CA VAL A 1100 -25.61 -10.18 -10.68
C VAL A 1100 -24.57 -10.76 -11.64
N MET A 1101 -24.74 -12.02 -12.05
CA MET A 1101 -23.94 -12.62 -13.11
C MET A 1101 -24.81 -13.25 -14.20
N GLU A 1102 -24.30 -13.24 -15.42
CA GLU A 1102 -24.81 -13.99 -16.56
C GLU A 1102 -23.75 -14.98 -17.02
N LEU A 1103 -24.01 -16.28 -16.82
CA LEU A 1103 -23.10 -17.35 -17.23
C LEU A 1103 -23.06 -17.45 -18.75
N ARG A 1104 -21.87 -17.70 -19.28
CA ARG A 1104 -21.64 -17.93 -20.70
C ARG A 1104 -21.44 -19.41 -20.97
N THR A 1105 -21.84 -19.83 -22.16
CA THR A 1105 -21.71 -21.22 -22.63
C THR A 1105 -21.05 -21.26 -24.00
N ASP A 1106 -20.51 -22.42 -24.33
CA ASP A 1106 -20.11 -22.75 -25.70
C ASP A 1106 -21.32 -22.82 -26.64
N GLN A 1107 -21.07 -22.87 -27.96
CA GLN A 1107 -22.14 -22.88 -28.97
C GLN A 1107 -23.10 -24.07 -28.82
N GLU A 1108 -22.60 -25.21 -28.34
CA GLU A 1108 -23.37 -26.45 -28.15
C GLU A 1108 -24.06 -26.50 -26.78
N ARG A 1109 -23.78 -25.54 -25.88
CA ARG A 1109 -24.24 -25.49 -24.48
C ARG A 1109 -23.86 -26.74 -23.68
N THR A 1110 -22.68 -27.30 -23.94
CA THR A 1110 -22.14 -28.47 -23.23
C THR A 1110 -21.33 -28.07 -22.00
N CYS A 1111 -20.79 -26.84 -21.95
CA CYS A 1111 -19.99 -26.36 -20.82
C CYS A 1111 -20.11 -24.85 -20.59
N PHE A 1112 -19.72 -24.40 -19.40
CA PHE A 1112 -19.56 -22.98 -19.12
C PHE A 1112 -18.19 -22.49 -19.59
N THR A 1113 -18.18 -21.36 -20.27
CA THR A 1113 -16.97 -20.78 -20.90
C THR A 1113 -16.57 -19.44 -20.28
N GLY A 1114 -17.41 -18.87 -19.41
CA GLY A 1114 -17.16 -17.59 -18.76
C GLY A 1114 -18.39 -17.04 -18.03
N ALA A 1115 -18.29 -15.79 -17.56
CA ALA A 1115 -19.38 -15.06 -16.94
C ALA A 1115 -19.25 -13.54 -17.18
N LEU A 1116 -20.37 -12.85 -17.36
CA LEU A 1116 -20.45 -11.40 -17.26
C LEU A 1116 -21.00 -11.03 -15.88
N CYS A 1117 -20.26 -10.22 -15.13
CA CYS A 1117 -20.51 -9.90 -13.73
C CYS A 1117 -20.68 -8.39 -13.56
N GLY A 1118 -21.72 -7.95 -12.85
CA GLY A 1118 -21.97 -6.52 -12.58
C GLY A 1118 -23.34 -6.26 -11.97
N LEU A 1119 -23.96 -5.14 -12.35
CA LEU A 1119 -25.31 -4.77 -11.89
C LEU A 1119 -26.44 -5.31 -12.78
N GLY A 1120 -26.11 -5.94 -13.91
CA GLY A 1120 -27.09 -6.44 -14.88
C GLY A 1120 -27.68 -5.32 -15.74
N THR A 1121 -28.88 -5.58 -16.27
CA THR A 1121 -29.57 -4.69 -17.22
C THR A 1121 -30.74 -3.93 -16.61
N ASN A 1122 -31.02 -2.77 -17.18
CA ASN A 1122 -32.24 -2.06 -16.92
C ASN A 1122 -33.42 -2.78 -17.59
N SER A 1123 -34.38 -3.24 -16.77
CA SER A 1123 -35.63 -3.85 -17.23
C SER A 1123 -36.35 -3.12 -18.39
N ASN A 1124 -36.25 -1.79 -18.47
CA ASN A 1124 -36.93 -0.99 -19.51
C ASN A 1124 -36.09 -0.82 -20.79
N SER A 1125 -34.81 -0.44 -20.67
CA SER A 1125 -33.96 -0.14 -21.84
C SER A 1125 -33.18 -1.35 -22.35
N GLN A 1126 -33.08 -2.42 -21.56
CA GLN A 1126 -32.24 -3.60 -21.83
C GLN A 1126 -30.74 -3.28 -21.94
N GLU A 1127 -30.33 -2.05 -21.56
CA GLU A 1127 -28.93 -1.63 -21.50
C GLU A 1127 -28.33 -1.94 -20.12
N ALA A 1128 -27.01 -2.09 -20.07
CA ALA A 1128 -26.26 -2.28 -18.83
C ALA A 1128 -26.51 -1.13 -17.85
N MET A 1129 -26.70 -1.42 -16.56
CA MET A 1129 -26.96 -0.39 -15.55
C MET A 1129 -25.70 0.41 -15.21
N LEU A 1130 -24.54 -0.23 -15.15
CA LEU A 1130 -23.25 0.40 -14.82
C LEU A 1130 -22.12 -0.23 -15.66
N PRO A 1131 -22.09 0.01 -16.98
CA PRO A 1131 -21.19 -0.68 -17.92
C PRO A 1131 -19.71 -0.52 -17.58
N ASP A 1132 -19.32 0.61 -16.96
CA ASP A 1132 -17.92 0.88 -16.63
C ASP A 1132 -17.38 -0.04 -15.51
N HIS A 1133 -18.25 -0.72 -14.78
CA HIS A 1133 -17.91 -1.66 -13.71
C HIS A 1133 -18.22 -3.12 -14.07
N ASP A 1134 -18.79 -3.38 -15.26
CA ASP A 1134 -19.05 -4.74 -15.71
C ASP A 1134 -17.71 -5.46 -15.98
N ILE A 1135 -17.55 -6.62 -15.36
CA ILE A 1135 -16.38 -7.49 -15.49
C ILE A 1135 -16.80 -8.73 -16.27
N GLU A 1136 -16.16 -8.95 -17.42
CA GLU A 1136 -16.30 -10.20 -18.18
C GLU A 1136 -15.11 -11.10 -17.88
N THR A 1137 -15.37 -12.30 -17.36
CA THR A 1137 -14.35 -13.31 -17.03
C THR A 1137 -14.49 -14.51 -17.95
N THR A 1138 -13.40 -14.91 -18.60
CA THR A 1138 -13.31 -16.19 -19.30
C THR A 1138 -12.83 -17.27 -18.35
N PHE A 1139 -13.25 -18.52 -18.55
CA PHE A 1139 -12.80 -19.62 -17.71
C PHE A 1139 -11.56 -20.29 -18.30
N ASP A 1140 -10.49 -20.35 -17.49
CA ASP A 1140 -9.24 -21.08 -17.74
C ASP A 1140 -9.25 -22.47 -17.08
N VAL A 1141 -10.32 -22.79 -16.34
CA VAL A 1141 -10.62 -24.12 -15.79
C VAL A 1141 -12.09 -24.47 -15.99
N LYS A 1142 -12.39 -25.76 -16.03
CA LYS A 1142 -13.76 -26.27 -16.15
C LYS A 1142 -14.57 -25.95 -14.89
N VAL A 1143 -15.50 -25.01 -15.01
CA VAL A 1143 -16.51 -24.68 -13.99
C VAL A 1143 -17.78 -25.45 -14.32
N ASP A 1144 -18.39 -26.09 -13.32
CA ASP A 1144 -19.62 -26.89 -13.48
C ASP A 1144 -20.79 -26.38 -12.61
N VAL A 1145 -21.92 -27.09 -12.67
CA VAL A 1145 -23.14 -26.74 -11.92
C VAL A 1145 -22.94 -26.86 -10.40
N GLU A 1146 -22.04 -27.74 -9.94
CA GLU A 1146 -21.72 -27.88 -8.51
C GLU A 1146 -20.99 -26.63 -8.00
N ASP A 1147 -20.09 -26.07 -8.79
CA ASP A 1147 -19.41 -24.82 -8.47
C ASP A 1147 -20.40 -23.66 -8.30
N ILE A 1148 -21.36 -23.52 -9.22
CA ILE A 1148 -22.42 -22.50 -9.14
C ILE A 1148 -23.32 -22.74 -7.91
N SER A 1149 -23.61 -24.01 -7.61
CA SER A 1149 -24.39 -24.40 -6.44
C SER A 1149 -23.69 -24.07 -5.12
N GLU A 1150 -22.37 -24.27 -5.03
CA GLU A 1150 -21.58 -23.88 -3.86
C GLU A 1150 -21.43 -22.36 -3.73
N ILE A 1151 -21.27 -21.62 -4.85
CA ILE A 1151 -21.32 -20.15 -4.85
C ILE A 1151 -22.66 -19.66 -4.28
N ASN A 1152 -23.79 -20.20 -4.76
CA ASN A 1152 -25.11 -19.85 -4.25
C ASN A 1152 -25.32 -20.29 -2.80
N GLY A 1153 -24.82 -21.46 -2.42
CA GLY A 1153 -24.82 -21.94 -1.04
C GLY A 1153 -24.10 -20.98 -0.09
N LEU A 1154 -22.94 -20.48 -0.52
CA LEU A 1154 -22.13 -19.52 0.23
C LEU A 1154 -22.81 -18.14 0.30
N ARG A 1155 -23.32 -17.61 -0.82
CA ARG A 1155 -24.12 -16.36 -0.85
C ARG A 1155 -25.35 -16.47 0.07
N GLY A 1156 -26.00 -17.63 0.08
CA GLY A 1156 -27.08 -17.95 1.02
C GLY A 1156 -26.64 -17.94 2.48
N ALA A 1157 -25.46 -18.51 2.81
CA ALA A 1157 -24.88 -18.48 4.15
C ALA A 1157 -24.58 -17.04 4.61
N VAL A 1158 -23.98 -16.23 3.74
CA VAL A 1158 -23.75 -14.80 4.00
C VAL A 1158 -25.07 -14.11 4.30
N ASN A 1159 -26.08 -14.26 3.43
CA ASN A 1159 -27.39 -13.63 3.61
C ASN A 1159 -28.07 -14.02 4.92
N ARG A 1160 -27.97 -15.28 5.36
CA ARG A 1160 -28.52 -15.72 6.66
C ARG A 1160 -27.92 -14.93 7.83
N LEU A 1161 -26.63 -14.59 7.76
CA LEU A 1161 -25.97 -13.77 8.77
C LEU A 1161 -26.34 -12.28 8.62
N VAL A 1162 -26.35 -11.73 7.41
CA VAL A 1162 -26.36 -10.26 7.20
C VAL A 1162 -27.67 -9.68 6.65
N CYS A 1163 -28.79 -10.40 6.67
CA CYS A 1163 -30.11 -9.88 6.26
C CYS A 1163 -31.04 -9.58 7.44
N GLU A 1164 -32.07 -8.74 7.23
CA GLU A 1164 -33.09 -8.47 8.24
C GLU A 1164 -34.14 -9.58 8.31
N GLY A 1165 -34.47 -10.02 9.52
CA GLY A 1165 -35.52 -11.02 9.75
C GLY A 1165 -35.33 -11.75 11.09
N PRO A 1166 -36.25 -12.65 11.48
CA PRO A 1166 -36.12 -13.44 12.71
C PRO A 1166 -34.87 -14.34 12.73
N ASN A 1167 -34.28 -14.59 11.57
CA ASN A 1167 -33.03 -15.32 11.41
C ASN A 1167 -31.80 -14.41 11.19
N GLY A 1168 -31.96 -13.08 11.23
CA GLY A 1168 -30.88 -12.12 11.02
C GLY A 1168 -30.01 -11.87 12.26
N LEU A 1169 -28.81 -11.30 12.07
CA LEU A 1169 -27.77 -11.19 13.09
C LEU A 1169 -28.24 -10.67 14.46
N LEU A 1170 -29.11 -9.65 14.47
CA LEU A 1170 -29.60 -8.99 15.68
C LEU A 1170 -30.47 -9.89 16.59
N HIS A 1171 -30.93 -11.04 16.07
CA HIS A 1171 -31.82 -11.96 16.78
C HIS A 1171 -31.19 -13.32 17.09
N LEU A 1172 -29.94 -13.54 16.67
CA LEU A 1172 -29.23 -14.80 16.87
C LEU A 1172 -28.37 -14.77 18.15
N GLY A 1173 -28.36 -15.89 18.87
CA GLY A 1173 -27.41 -16.12 19.97
C GLY A 1173 -26.00 -16.45 19.46
N PRO A 1174 -24.97 -16.30 20.31
CA PRO A 1174 -23.56 -16.45 19.92
C PRO A 1174 -23.23 -17.84 19.35
N ASP A 1175 -23.80 -18.92 19.90
CA ASP A 1175 -23.56 -20.29 19.43
C ASP A 1175 -24.06 -20.49 17.99
N ARG A 1176 -25.22 -19.91 17.67
CA ARG A 1176 -25.81 -20.00 16.33
C ARG A 1176 -25.06 -19.13 15.32
N ILE A 1177 -24.53 -17.98 15.75
CA ILE A 1177 -23.64 -17.15 14.93
C ILE A 1177 -22.36 -17.93 14.60
N SER A 1178 -21.71 -18.51 15.62
CA SER A 1178 -20.51 -19.34 15.45
C SER A 1178 -20.75 -20.49 14.46
N ALA A 1179 -21.85 -21.24 14.62
CA ALA A 1179 -22.19 -22.33 13.69
C ALA A 1179 -22.41 -21.86 12.24
N LEU A 1180 -23.00 -20.68 12.03
CA LEU A 1180 -23.19 -20.11 10.69
C LEU A 1180 -21.89 -19.57 10.10
N GLN A 1181 -20.99 -19.01 10.93
CA GLN A 1181 -19.65 -18.61 10.51
C GLN A 1181 -18.84 -19.84 10.06
N GLU A 1182 -18.91 -20.95 10.81
CA GLU A 1182 -18.28 -22.21 10.40
C GLU A 1182 -18.87 -22.75 9.08
N ASP A 1183 -20.19 -22.77 8.91
CA ASP A 1183 -20.82 -23.17 7.63
C ASP A 1183 -20.34 -22.31 6.46
N ALA A 1184 -20.19 -20.99 6.66
CA ALA A 1184 -19.67 -20.10 5.63
C ALA A 1184 -18.18 -20.37 5.31
N ARG A 1185 -17.34 -20.59 6.33
CA ARG A 1185 -15.92 -20.94 6.15
C ARG A 1185 -15.74 -22.28 5.45
N ASP A 1186 -16.46 -23.31 5.86
CA ASP A 1186 -16.38 -24.64 5.29
C ASP A 1186 -16.80 -24.66 3.82
N ARG A 1187 -17.87 -23.93 3.47
CA ARG A 1187 -18.30 -23.77 2.06
C ARG A 1187 -17.27 -23.03 1.23
N LEU A 1188 -16.69 -21.97 1.77
CA LEU A 1188 -15.62 -21.23 1.10
C LEU A 1188 -14.43 -22.15 0.81
N LEU A 1189 -13.95 -22.86 1.82
CA LEU A 1189 -12.82 -23.79 1.67
C LEU A 1189 -13.15 -24.92 0.70
N ARG A 1190 -14.38 -25.46 0.73
CA ARG A 1190 -14.82 -26.49 -0.23
C ARG A 1190 -14.81 -26.00 -1.68
N LEU A 1191 -15.22 -24.75 -1.92
CA LEU A 1191 -15.23 -24.15 -3.25
C LEU A 1191 -13.81 -24.04 -3.83
N PHE A 1192 -12.83 -23.59 -3.04
CA PHE A 1192 -11.46 -23.39 -3.53
C PHE A 1192 -10.56 -24.64 -3.42
N CYS A 1193 -10.88 -25.58 -2.53
CA CYS A 1193 -10.18 -26.86 -2.35
C CYS A 1193 -10.95 -28.04 -2.99
N LYS A 1194 -11.61 -27.83 -4.14
CA LYS A 1194 -12.38 -28.87 -4.84
C LYS A 1194 -11.49 -30.08 -5.18
N MET A 1195 -12.02 -31.28 -4.94
CA MET A 1195 -11.33 -32.56 -5.16
C MET A 1195 -12.23 -33.52 -5.97
N PRO A 1196 -11.79 -34.02 -7.14
CA PRO A 1196 -10.52 -33.71 -7.81
C PRO A 1196 -10.41 -32.23 -8.22
N SER A 1197 -9.19 -31.75 -8.46
CA SER A 1197 -8.95 -30.38 -8.93
C SER A 1197 -9.66 -30.13 -10.25
N ARG A 1198 -10.05 -28.87 -10.50
CA ARG A 1198 -10.67 -28.48 -11.78
C ARG A 1198 -9.72 -28.77 -12.94
N GLU A 1199 -10.28 -29.27 -14.03
CA GLU A 1199 -9.54 -29.52 -15.27
C GLU A 1199 -9.20 -28.20 -15.94
N ASP A 1200 -7.94 -28.01 -16.35
CA ASP A 1200 -7.51 -26.82 -17.10
C ASP A 1200 -8.18 -26.80 -18.48
N CYS A 1201 -8.61 -25.63 -18.96
CA CYS A 1201 -9.22 -25.46 -20.28
C CYS A 1201 -8.77 -24.16 -20.96
N THR A 1202 -8.79 -24.14 -22.29
CA THR A 1202 -8.45 -22.93 -23.05
C THR A 1202 -9.57 -21.88 -22.95
N PRO A 1203 -9.28 -20.63 -22.54
CA PRO A 1203 -10.27 -19.56 -22.49
C PRO A 1203 -10.96 -19.34 -23.85
N VAL A 1204 -12.28 -19.20 -23.84
CA VAL A 1204 -13.11 -18.93 -25.02
C VAL A 1204 -13.62 -17.49 -24.97
N TYR A 1205 -13.28 -16.70 -25.97
CA TYR A 1205 -13.71 -15.30 -26.10
C TYR A 1205 -14.97 -15.17 -26.99
N TYR A 1206 -15.86 -14.23 -26.65
CA TYR A 1206 -17.15 -14.05 -27.33
C TYR A 1206 -17.12 -12.96 -28.41
N ASP A 1207 -17.97 -13.13 -29.43
CA ASP A 1207 -18.11 -12.18 -30.55
C ASP A 1207 -18.68 -10.82 -30.11
N MET A 1208 -19.60 -10.80 -29.14
CA MET A 1208 -20.16 -9.59 -28.54
C MET A 1208 -19.72 -9.47 -27.07
N PRO A 1209 -18.48 -9.04 -26.80
CA PRO A 1209 -17.99 -8.90 -25.43
C PRO A 1209 -18.82 -7.86 -24.67
N LYS A 1210 -19.00 -8.09 -23.36
CA LYS A 1210 -19.60 -7.15 -22.39
C LYS A 1210 -21.06 -6.77 -22.64
N LYS A 1211 -21.77 -7.55 -23.46
CA LYS A 1211 -23.21 -7.37 -23.68
C LYS A 1211 -24.00 -8.34 -22.81
N TRP A 1212 -24.97 -7.83 -22.07
CA TRP A 1212 -25.90 -8.64 -21.28
C TRP A 1212 -27.03 -9.24 -22.13
N ASN A 1213 -27.79 -10.16 -21.54
CA ASN A 1213 -28.97 -10.82 -22.09
C ASN A 1213 -28.68 -11.62 -23.36
N GLN A 1214 -27.53 -12.31 -23.42
CA GLN A 1214 -27.17 -13.19 -24.54
C GLN A 1214 -27.65 -14.63 -24.33
N VAL A 1215 -28.03 -14.99 -23.11
CA VAL A 1215 -28.60 -16.30 -22.78
C VAL A 1215 -30.12 -16.23 -22.81
N ASP A 1216 -30.76 -17.21 -23.45
CA ASP A 1216 -32.21 -17.33 -23.49
C ASP A 1216 -32.76 -17.58 -22.08
N PRO A 1217 -33.65 -16.72 -21.55
CA PRO A 1217 -34.23 -16.86 -20.22
C PRO A 1217 -34.96 -18.19 -19.99
N SER A 1218 -35.48 -18.84 -21.03
CA SER A 1218 -36.14 -20.15 -20.91
C SER A 1218 -35.18 -21.28 -20.52
N GLN A 1219 -33.88 -21.04 -20.62
CA GLN A 1219 -32.80 -21.99 -20.33
C GLN A 1219 -32.25 -21.81 -18.90
N GLN A 1220 -32.83 -20.89 -18.11
CA GLN A 1220 -32.43 -20.64 -16.74
C GLN A 1220 -33.36 -21.35 -15.75
N MET A 1221 -32.78 -22.01 -14.75
CA MET A 1221 -33.56 -22.56 -13.64
C MET A 1221 -34.02 -21.42 -12.71
N GLU A 1222 -35.30 -21.41 -12.37
CA GLU A 1222 -35.84 -20.49 -11.37
C GLU A 1222 -35.22 -20.75 -9.99
N VAL A 1223 -34.68 -19.70 -9.37
CA VAL A 1223 -34.12 -19.80 -8.02
C VAL A 1223 -35.23 -19.58 -7.00
N VAL A 1224 -35.68 -20.66 -6.35
CA VAL A 1224 -36.69 -20.59 -5.28
C VAL A 1224 -36.08 -19.96 -4.03
N GLN A 1225 -36.30 -18.66 -3.82
CA GLN A 1225 -36.01 -18.00 -2.55
C GLN A 1225 -37.14 -18.34 -1.56
N ASN A 1226 -36.91 -19.31 -0.68
CA ASN A 1226 -37.81 -19.66 0.43
C ASN A 1226 -37.84 -18.53 1.48
N ASP A 1227 -38.48 -17.40 1.16
CA ASP A 1227 -39.15 -16.55 2.15
C ASP A 1227 -39.93 -15.43 1.43
N GLY A 1228 -41.26 -15.53 1.44
CA GLY A 1228 -42.20 -14.56 0.89
C GLY A 1228 -42.22 -13.18 1.58
N ARG A 1229 -41.12 -12.79 2.24
CA ARG A 1229 -40.89 -11.52 2.94
C ARG A 1229 -39.47 -10.97 2.72
N ALA A 1230 -38.82 -11.28 1.60
CA ALA A 1230 -37.44 -10.86 1.30
C ALA A 1230 -37.28 -9.33 1.20
N LYS A 1231 -37.16 -8.65 2.34
CA LYS A 1231 -36.68 -7.27 2.42
C LYS A 1231 -35.14 -7.30 2.34
N ALA A 1232 -34.60 -6.76 1.25
CA ALA A 1232 -33.23 -6.25 1.14
C ALA A 1232 -32.08 -7.25 1.47
N VAL A 1233 -31.94 -8.33 0.68
CA VAL A 1233 -30.77 -9.24 0.75
C VAL A 1233 -29.49 -8.61 0.21
N LEU A 1234 -28.32 -9.01 0.75
CA LEU A 1234 -27.01 -8.51 0.30
C LEU A 1234 -26.62 -9.09 -1.07
N PHE A 1235 -26.72 -10.41 -1.21
CA PHE A 1235 -26.35 -11.12 -2.44
C PHE A 1235 -27.58 -11.80 -3.05
N GLN A 1236 -27.87 -11.53 -4.32
CA GLN A 1236 -28.88 -12.29 -5.04
C GLN A 1236 -28.34 -13.69 -5.38
N LEU A 1237 -29.17 -14.71 -5.30
CA LEU A 1237 -28.76 -16.02 -5.78
C LEU A 1237 -28.81 -16.03 -7.31
N HIS A 1238 -27.78 -16.59 -7.92
CA HIS A 1238 -27.61 -16.56 -9.38
C HIS A 1238 -28.38 -17.71 -10.03
N PRO A 1239 -29.10 -17.47 -11.15
CA PRO A 1239 -29.76 -18.54 -11.88
C PRO A 1239 -28.73 -19.48 -12.51
N VAL A 1240 -29.02 -20.79 -12.50
CA VAL A 1240 -28.20 -21.79 -13.18
C VAL A 1240 -28.68 -21.92 -14.62
N THR A 1241 -27.76 -21.76 -15.58
CA THR A 1241 -28.05 -21.99 -17.00
C THR A 1241 -27.98 -23.50 -17.28
N LEU A 1242 -29.03 -24.05 -17.90
CA LEU A 1242 -29.11 -25.47 -18.25
C LEU A 1242 -28.15 -25.79 -19.39
N LEU A 1243 -27.28 -26.78 -19.16
CA LEU A 1243 -26.41 -27.35 -20.17
C LEU A 1243 -27.14 -28.51 -20.89
N ASN A 1244 -26.87 -28.67 -22.18
CA ASN A 1244 -27.28 -29.84 -22.95
C ASN A 1244 -26.41 -31.01 -22.50
N MET A 1245 -27.01 -31.96 -21.78
CA MET A 1245 -26.36 -33.21 -21.37
C MET A 1245 -26.40 -34.28 -22.45
#